data_AF-A0A5K7XFC8-F1
#
_entry.id   AF-A0A5K7XFC8-F1
#
_cell.length_a   1.000
_cell.length_b   1.000
_cell.length_c   1.000
_cell.angle_alpha   90.00
_cell.angle_beta   90.00
_cell.angle_gamma   90.00
#
_symmetry.space_group_name_H-M   'P 1'
#
loop_
_entity.id
_entity.type
_entity.pdbx_description
1 polymer ?
#
loop_
_entity_poly.entity_id
_entity_poly.type
_entity_poly.pdbx_seq_one_letter_code
_entity_poly.pdbx_strand_id
1 'polypeptide(L)'
;MHVRQPVCRYVSRFIAAVAAVAICGVAANGHAQKVQLMDGRVLSGVVARTTGVADNPEKPTSQAGAVATKQILVVDDGLRRTFVCAHRVNENGIIDQAPEQLLAIKPWQHPAEGASKLGAVGPAIAITPFDEYGRRIYEMQSIDGPLSIVQGITELTPRYAKLASLHGPERSVAWESSMATSSIPPETLARIIAQAIPQNDWQARLQAVRFYQQAGRFPEARRELERIIEEFPEKKDLQSMVGELRQSGARQMLTELELRRKAGQHKLVGEMLEIFPAEEVSGATLIQVREMMTSYEQEQRRIKQIGELLQATVAEMKDPDQRGLMAPIAEEVVKELSHNTVDRMAPFVQLLDDNSLTAEEKSSLAISGWLLGAEGAKQEIQTALALIKLRDGVVRYLREPKAADRGPILQNIESTEGSSVDQLAKLVARMKPPWHDVEYAKNASGAFLTLLAPGQTEDGDFTYHVQLPPEYDPYRRYPTLLVLNGSYNTPEQELDFWAGSPLPVEGSAEGVRRGQAMRHGYITIAVEWQKPHQYDYEYSGREHLAVLTSLRDAMRRFSIDTDRVYLTGHDIGGEAAWDMGQSHPDMWAGAIPIIPRYENDQKYIAHTWENAEYIPLYFVAGQLDGRTIAENAQVWNKYLRLKRFDTTLAEYQGRGHEPFHDEILNMFDWMSFKKRGGPPAKFDCGALRPWDNFFWWIEVDELENQFMIYPTDWSGGRVTPAHIKGRITPDNEYNRLTADARGYGVTLWLSPDYVDFNKPMRLTLNNRKLPDPEGGIKPSASVLLEDVRTRADRQRPFWAKMVVPR
;
A
#
# COMPACT_ATOMS: atom_id res chain seq x y z
N MET A 1 -81.28 -35.51 -44.94
CA MET A 1 -81.73 -35.51 -46.34
C MET A 1 -80.55 -35.03 -47.19
N HIS A 2 -80.07 -35.91 -48.08
CA HIS A 2 -79.15 -35.75 -49.21
C HIS A 2 -78.04 -34.67 -49.21
N VAL A 3 -76.72 -35.01 -49.15
CA VAL A 3 -75.82 -35.68 -50.16
C VAL A 3 -75.27 -34.64 -51.18
N ARG A 4 -73.96 -34.32 -51.26
CA ARG A 4 -72.81 -34.97 -51.95
C ARG A 4 -71.58 -34.03 -51.76
N GLN A 5 -70.39 -34.38 -51.21
CA GLN A 5 -69.21 -35.13 -51.74
C GLN A 5 -68.72 -34.74 -53.16
N PRO A 6 -67.43 -34.96 -53.56
CA PRO A 6 -66.12 -35.12 -52.85
C PRO A 6 -64.97 -34.29 -53.53
N VAL A 7 -63.70 -34.23 -53.06
CA VAL A 7 -62.48 -34.97 -53.52
C VAL A 7 -61.26 -34.15 -52.99
N CYS A 8 -60.42 -34.60 -52.05
CA CYS A 8 -59.19 -35.41 -52.12
C CYS A 8 -57.92 -34.75 -52.73
N ARG A 9 -56.92 -34.42 -51.88
CA ARG A 9 -55.47 -34.83 -51.89
C ARG A 9 -54.55 -33.75 -51.24
N TYR A 10 -53.97 -34.05 -50.06
CA TYR A 10 -52.52 -34.30 -49.78
C TYR A 10 -51.62 -33.07 -50.04
N VAL A 11 -50.82 -32.48 -49.12
CA VAL A 11 -49.78 -33.05 -48.23
C VAL A 11 -49.35 -31.96 -47.20
N SER A 12 -49.19 -32.38 -45.93
CA SER A 12 -48.32 -31.94 -44.79
C SER A 12 -47.53 -30.61 -44.84
N ARG A 13 -47.24 -29.88 -43.77
CA ARG A 13 -47.39 -29.99 -42.29
C ARG A 13 -46.91 -28.64 -41.72
N PHE A 14 -47.67 -27.98 -40.85
CA PHE A 14 -47.15 -27.13 -39.77
C PHE A 14 -48.22 -27.06 -38.66
N ILE A 15 -47.96 -27.79 -37.57
CA ILE A 15 -48.66 -27.88 -36.29
C ILE A 15 -47.62 -27.35 -35.29
N ALA A 16 -47.87 -26.54 -34.27
CA ALA A 16 -49.06 -25.91 -33.71
C ALA A 16 -48.61 -24.86 -32.69
N ALA A 17 -49.62 -24.17 -32.16
CA ALA A 17 -49.68 -23.60 -30.80
C ALA A 17 -49.05 -22.22 -30.59
N VAL A 18 -49.88 -21.21 -30.87
CA VAL A 18 -49.81 -19.88 -30.27
C VAL A 18 -50.30 -19.99 -28.82
N ALA A 19 -49.37 -19.90 -27.87
CA ALA A 19 -49.63 -19.46 -26.51
C ALA A 19 -48.60 -18.36 -26.21
N ALA A 20 -48.96 -17.12 -26.57
CA ALA A 20 -48.15 -15.95 -26.30
C ALA A 20 -48.27 -15.59 -24.81
N VAL A 21 -47.39 -16.17 -23.98
CA VAL A 21 -47.08 -15.62 -22.67
C VAL A 21 -46.05 -14.52 -22.91
N ALA A 22 -46.50 -13.28 -22.75
CA ALA A 22 -45.61 -12.13 -22.62
C ALA A 22 -44.82 -12.27 -21.31
N ILE A 23 -43.65 -12.91 -21.39
CA ILE A 23 -42.64 -12.82 -20.34
C ILE A 23 -41.91 -11.49 -20.58
N CYS A 24 -42.45 -10.41 -20.02
CA CYS A 24 -41.63 -9.25 -19.72
C CYS A 24 -40.55 -9.71 -18.73
N GLY A 25 -39.32 -9.89 -19.23
CA GLY A 25 -38.15 -10.03 -18.38
C GLY A 25 -37.99 -8.76 -17.57
N VAL A 26 -38.38 -8.81 -16.29
CA VAL A 26 -37.99 -7.81 -15.31
C VAL A 26 -36.47 -7.92 -15.18
N ALA A 27 -35.74 -6.95 -15.74
CA ALA A 27 -34.37 -6.71 -15.35
C ALA A 27 -34.36 -6.55 -13.83
N ALA A 28 -33.59 -7.38 -13.13
CA ALA A 28 -33.41 -7.22 -11.70
C ALA A 28 -32.73 -5.86 -11.48
N ASN A 29 -33.49 -4.87 -11.01
CA ASN A 29 -32.93 -3.62 -10.52
C ASN A 29 -32.08 -3.96 -9.29
N GLY A 30 -30.79 -4.21 -9.50
CA GLY A 30 -29.84 -4.37 -8.42
C GLY A 30 -29.70 -3.05 -7.67
N HIS A 31 -30.16 -2.99 -6.42
CA HIS A 31 -29.92 -1.84 -5.57
C HIS A 31 -28.44 -1.84 -5.13
N ALA A 32 -27.81 -0.67 -5.09
CA ALA A 32 -26.47 -0.54 -4.52
C ALA A 32 -26.50 -0.92 -3.03
N GLN A 33 -25.50 -1.67 -2.59
CA GLN A 33 -25.35 -2.17 -1.23
C GLN A 33 -23.97 -1.79 -0.70
N LYS A 34 -23.88 -1.56 0.62
CA LYS A 34 -22.58 -1.43 1.31
C LYS A 34 -22.18 -2.77 1.90
N VAL A 35 -21.08 -3.33 1.40
CA VAL A 35 -20.54 -4.62 1.81
C VAL A 35 -19.30 -4.43 2.68
N GLN A 36 -19.29 -4.99 3.89
CA GLN A 36 -18.11 -5.00 4.75
C GLN A 36 -17.32 -6.29 4.64
N LEU A 37 -16.03 -6.13 4.42
CA LEU A 37 -15.06 -7.23 4.41
C LEU A 37 -14.57 -7.52 5.83
N MET A 38 -14.00 -8.73 6.02
CA MET A 38 -13.42 -9.15 7.30
C MET A 38 -12.27 -8.27 7.79
N ASP A 39 -11.60 -7.56 6.88
CA ASP A 39 -10.52 -6.62 7.21
C ASP A 39 -11.03 -5.20 7.56
N GLY A 40 -12.35 -4.98 7.53
CA GLY A 40 -12.98 -3.72 7.90
C GLY A 40 -13.31 -2.79 6.72
N ARG A 41 -12.74 -3.04 5.52
CA ARG A 41 -13.06 -2.25 4.31
C ARG A 41 -14.53 -2.34 3.96
N VAL A 42 -15.07 -1.25 3.41
CA VAL A 42 -16.46 -1.17 2.94
C VAL A 42 -16.47 -0.90 1.44
N LEU A 43 -17.08 -1.80 0.68
CA LEU A 43 -17.33 -1.65 -0.75
C LEU A 43 -18.77 -1.16 -0.97
N SER A 44 -18.98 -0.19 -1.86
CA SER A 44 -20.34 0.32 -2.19
C SER A 44 -20.61 0.12 -3.67
N GLY A 45 -21.70 -0.58 -4.00
CA GLY A 45 -22.09 -0.81 -5.39
C GLY A 45 -23.14 -1.88 -5.55
N VAL A 46 -23.51 -2.18 -6.79
CA VAL A 46 -24.40 -3.29 -7.12
C VAL A 46 -23.66 -4.60 -6.88
N VAL A 47 -24.23 -5.46 -6.04
CA VAL A 47 -23.57 -6.70 -5.63
C VAL A 47 -24.06 -7.87 -6.49
N ALA A 48 -23.12 -8.61 -7.07
CA ALA A 48 -23.34 -9.82 -7.83
C ALA A 48 -22.42 -10.95 -7.36
N ARG A 49 -22.66 -12.16 -7.87
CA ARG A 49 -21.76 -13.30 -7.67
C ARG A 49 -21.46 -13.99 -8.99
N THR A 50 -20.21 -14.39 -9.17
CA THR A 50 -19.71 -15.05 -10.37
C THR A 50 -18.97 -16.35 -10.02
N THR A 51 -18.80 -17.20 -11.03
CA THR A 51 -17.95 -18.40 -10.95
C THR A 51 -16.49 -18.06 -11.21
N GLY A 52 -16.19 -17.08 -12.05
CA GLY A 52 -14.84 -16.67 -12.40
C GLY A 52 -14.75 -15.21 -12.84
N VAL A 53 -13.53 -14.67 -12.84
CA VAL A 53 -13.23 -13.27 -13.21
C VAL A 53 -13.40 -12.99 -14.71
N ALA A 54 -13.20 -13.99 -15.56
CA ALA A 54 -13.41 -13.88 -17.01
C ALA A 54 -14.87 -14.17 -17.43
N ASP A 55 -15.72 -14.63 -16.50
CA ASP A 55 -17.14 -14.84 -16.78
C ASP A 55 -17.87 -13.49 -16.79
N ASN A 56 -18.81 -13.30 -17.70
CA ASN A 56 -19.64 -12.10 -17.66
C ASN A 56 -20.61 -12.20 -16.46
N PRO A 57 -20.49 -11.32 -15.44
CA PRO A 57 -21.33 -11.39 -14.24
C PRO A 57 -22.82 -11.09 -14.53
N GLU A 58 -23.14 -10.43 -15.65
CA GLU A 58 -24.50 -10.11 -16.09
C GLU A 58 -25.16 -11.23 -16.93
N LYS A 59 -24.35 -12.14 -17.49
CA LYS A 59 -24.81 -13.28 -18.31
C LYS A 59 -24.25 -14.58 -17.74
N PRO A 60 -24.96 -15.26 -16.82
CA PRO A 60 -24.46 -16.48 -16.22
C PRO A 60 -24.26 -17.57 -17.28
N THR A 61 -23.01 -17.98 -17.49
CA THR A 61 -22.65 -19.15 -18.29
C THR A 61 -23.07 -20.41 -17.52
N SER A 62 -24.27 -20.91 -17.79
CA SER A 62 -24.65 -22.27 -17.39
C SER A 62 -24.05 -23.26 -18.39
N GLN A 63 -22.83 -23.72 -18.16
CA GLN A 63 -22.45 -25.01 -18.75
C GLN A 63 -23.35 -26.08 -18.10
N ALA A 64 -24.21 -26.70 -18.91
CA ALA A 64 -25.16 -27.71 -18.47
C ALA A 64 -24.40 -28.89 -17.84
N GLY A 65 -24.58 -29.10 -16.53
CA GLY A 65 -24.08 -30.28 -15.81
C GLY A 65 -23.35 -30.03 -14.49
N ALA A 66 -22.98 -28.79 -14.15
CA ALA A 66 -22.36 -28.49 -12.85
C ALA A 66 -23.12 -27.36 -12.13
N VAL A 67 -23.59 -27.62 -10.90
CA VAL A 67 -24.03 -26.56 -9.99
C VAL A 67 -22.76 -25.84 -9.51
N ALA A 68 -22.24 -24.92 -10.33
CA ALA A 68 -21.04 -24.19 -9.98
C ALA A 68 -21.36 -23.23 -8.82
N THR A 69 -20.77 -23.49 -7.64
CA THR A 69 -20.91 -22.60 -6.49
C THR A 69 -20.32 -21.22 -6.82
N LYS A 70 -21.13 -20.16 -6.76
CA LYS A 70 -20.70 -18.78 -7.02
C LYS A 70 -19.98 -18.22 -5.79
N GLN A 71 -18.69 -18.54 -5.67
CA GLN A 71 -17.83 -18.20 -4.51
C GLN A 71 -17.14 -16.84 -4.62
N ILE A 72 -17.21 -16.17 -5.77
CA ILE A 72 -16.63 -14.85 -5.98
C ILE A 72 -17.74 -13.80 -5.89
N LEU A 73 -17.55 -12.81 -5.01
CA LEU A 73 -18.40 -11.63 -4.91
C LEU A 73 -17.86 -10.55 -5.85
N VAL A 74 -18.76 -9.86 -6.55
CA VAL A 74 -18.46 -8.70 -7.38
C VAL A 74 -19.26 -7.52 -6.87
N VAL A 75 -18.61 -6.38 -6.64
CA VAL A 75 -19.26 -5.10 -6.32
C VAL A 75 -19.01 -4.14 -7.47
N ASP A 76 -20.05 -3.75 -8.18
CA ASP A 76 -20.01 -2.84 -9.31
C ASP A 76 -20.42 -1.43 -8.88
N ASP A 77 -19.50 -0.49 -8.92
CA ASP A 77 -19.74 0.89 -8.49
C ASP A 77 -20.01 1.86 -9.66
N GLY A 78 -20.12 1.33 -10.89
CA GLY A 78 -20.26 2.03 -12.17
C GLY A 78 -18.95 2.53 -12.80
N LEU A 79 -17.86 2.61 -12.03
CA LEU A 79 -16.52 2.90 -12.50
C LEU A 79 -15.72 1.62 -12.73
N ARG A 80 -15.78 0.73 -11.73
CA ARG A 80 -15.03 -0.52 -11.67
C ARG A 80 -15.88 -1.63 -11.06
N ARG A 81 -15.45 -2.86 -11.29
CA ARG A 81 -15.93 -4.08 -10.66
C ARG A 81 -14.88 -4.56 -9.68
N THR A 82 -15.21 -4.59 -8.39
CA THR A 82 -14.32 -5.08 -7.35
C THR A 82 -14.66 -6.53 -7.03
N PHE A 83 -13.72 -7.44 -7.28
CA PHE A 83 -13.84 -8.88 -7.02
C PHE A 83 -13.15 -9.24 -5.71
N VAL A 84 -13.86 -9.99 -4.86
CA VAL A 84 -13.34 -10.53 -3.59
C VAL A 84 -13.91 -11.94 -3.35
N CYS A 85 -13.26 -12.70 -2.47
CA CYS A 85 -13.83 -13.97 -2.02
C CYS A 85 -15.09 -13.74 -1.18
N ALA A 86 -16.21 -14.39 -1.56
CA ALA A 86 -17.47 -14.25 -0.84
C ALA A 86 -17.38 -14.73 0.61
N HIS A 87 -16.44 -15.62 0.94
CA HIS A 87 -16.18 -16.10 2.31
C HIS A 87 -15.34 -15.14 3.16
N ARG A 88 -14.89 -14.01 2.59
CA ARG A 88 -14.18 -12.92 3.30
C ARG A 88 -15.07 -11.71 3.56
N VAL A 89 -16.37 -11.85 3.31
CA VAL A 89 -17.42 -10.90 3.66
C VAL A 89 -17.96 -11.29 5.04
N ASN A 90 -18.23 -10.32 5.92
CA ASN A 90 -18.76 -10.61 7.26
C ASN A 90 -20.12 -11.34 7.19
N GLU A 91 -20.45 -12.14 8.22
CA GLU A 91 -21.69 -12.96 8.24
C GLU A 91 -22.98 -12.12 8.12
N ASN A 92 -22.93 -10.83 8.49
CA ASN A 92 -23.97 -9.80 8.26
C ASN A 92 -23.57 -8.78 7.18
N GLY A 93 -22.83 -9.21 6.16
CA GLY A 93 -21.95 -8.36 5.37
C GLY A 93 -22.57 -7.20 4.60
N ILE A 94 -23.90 -7.15 4.44
CA ILE A 94 -24.59 -5.97 3.89
C ILE A 94 -24.99 -5.06 5.05
N ILE A 95 -24.22 -3.99 5.27
CA ILE A 95 -24.50 -3.01 6.35
C ILE A 95 -25.62 -2.06 5.94
N ASP A 96 -25.76 -1.80 4.64
CA ASP A 96 -26.77 -0.89 4.11
C ASP A 96 -27.32 -1.43 2.78
N GLN A 97 -28.65 -1.47 2.66
CA GLN A 97 -29.38 -1.88 1.46
C GLN A 97 -29.98 -0.68 0.73
N ALA A 98 -29.85 0.53 1.27
CA ALA A 98 -30.40 1.72 0.64
C ALA A 98 -29.66 1.99 -0.68
N PRO A 99 -30.40 2.12 -1.80
CA PRO A 99 -29.77 2.44 -3.07
C PRO A 99 -29.07 3.80 -2.97
N GLU A 100 -27.78 3.81 -3.24
CA GLU A 100 -27.02 5.04 -3.42
C GLU A 100 -27.52 5.73 -4.69
N GLN A 101 -28.38 6.74 -4.52
CA GLN A 101 -28.87 7.54 -5.63
C GLN A 101 -27.87 8.66 -5.94
N LEU A 102 -26.91 8.33 -6.80
CA LEU A 102 -26.00 9.31 -7.37
C LEU A 102 -26.77 10.21 -8.34
N LEU A 103 -26.62 11.52 -8.18
CA LEU A 103 -27.10 12.48 -9.17
C LEU A 103 -26.37 12.23 -10.51
N ALA A 104 -27.09 12.29 -11.61
CA ALA A 104 -26.54 12.18 -12.96
C ALA A 104 -26.84 13.46 -13.77
N ILE A 105 -25.80 14.15 -14.21
CA ILE A 105 -25.88 15.25 -15.18
C ILE A 105 -25.54 14.66 -16.55
N LYS A 106 -26.32 14.94 -17.59
CA LYS A 106 -26.14 14.35 -18.93
C LYS A 106 -25.82 15.42 -19.96
N PRO A 107 -24.53 15.74 -20.18
CA PRO A 107 -24.13 16.60 -21.29
C PRO A 107 -24.63 16.02 -22.62
N TRP A 108 -25.08 16.89 -23.54
CA TRP A 108 -25.56 16.43 -24.84
C TRP A 108 -24.39 15.93 -25.71
N GLN A 109 -24.47 14.68 -26.13
CA GLN A 109 -23.52 14.05 -27.04
C GLN A 109 -24.26 13.25 -28.13
N HIS A 110 -23.53 12.85 -29.16
CA HIS A 110 -24.01 11.94 -30.20
C HIS A 110 -23.09 10.70 -30.27
N PRO A 111 -23.25 9.73 -29.34
CA PRO A 111 -22.41 8.54 -29.28
C PRO A 111 -22.49 7.74 -30.59
N ALA A 112 -21.41 7.03 -30.93
CA ALA A 112 -21.33 6.21 -32.13
C ALA A 112 -22.13 4.89 -32.01
N GLU A 113 -23.41 4.99 -31.63
CA GLU A 113 -24.30 3.83 -31.48
C GLU A 113 -24.45 3.08 -32.82
N GLY A 114 -24.39 1.75 -32.77
CA GLY A 114 -24.47 0.90 -33.96
C GLY A 114 -23.16 0.71 -34.74
N ALA A 115 -22.08 1.40 -34.37
CA ALA A 115 -20.74 1.14 -34.90
C ALA A 115 -20.15 -0.18 -34.37
N SER A 116 -19.10 -0.68 -35.03
CA SER A 116 -18.37 -1.87 -34.58
C SER A 116 -17.76 -1.64 -33.20
N LYS A 117 -17.98 -2.56 -32.26
CA LYS A 117 -17.45 -2.48 -30.90
C LYS A 117 -15.93 -2.70 -30.88
N LEU A 118 -15.22 -1.91 -30.09
CA LEU A 118 -13.81 -2.15 -29.78
C LEU A 118 -13.68 -3.39 -28.87
N GLY A 119 -12.87 -4.37 -29.30
CA GLY A 119 -12.62 -5.60 -28.54
C GLY A 119 -11.46 -5.49 -27.55
N ALA A 120 -10.53 -4.57 -27.79
CA ALA A 120 -9.41 -4.26 -26.90
C ALA A 120 -8.98 -2.80 -27.13
N VAL A 121 -8.43 -2.18 -26.09
CA VAL A 121 -7.88 -0.82 -26.08
C VAL A 121 -6.45 -0.91 -25.57
N GLY A 122 -5.48 -0.63 -26.45
CA GLY A 122 -4.07 -0.61 -26.08
C GLY A 122 -3.65 0.71 -25.42
N PRO A 123 -2.33 0.90 -25.21
CA PRO A 123 -1.80 2.10 -24.57
C PRO A 123 -2.23 3.38 -25.29
N ALA A 124 -2.46 4.44 -24.51
CA ALA A 124 -2.72 5.77 -25.05
C ALA A 124 -1.45 6.33 -25.72
N ILE A 125 -1.61 6.88 -26.92
CA ILE A 125 -0.56 7.60 -27.65
C ILE A 125 -0.60 9.08 -27.26
N ALA A 126 -1.79 9.67 -27.30
CA ALA A 126 -2.04 11.06 -26.93
C ALA A 126 -3.48 11.25 -26.47
N ILE A 127 -3.68 12.11 -25.47
CA ILE A 127 -5.00 12.45 -24.95
C ILE A 127 -5.06 13.97 -24.78
N THR A 128 -6.00 14.61 -25.47
CA THR A 128 -6.26 16.04 -25.27
C THR A 128 -7.11 16.28 -24.01
N PRO A 129 -7.01 17.45 -23.37
CA PRO A 129 -7.94 17.84 -22.32
C PRO A 129 -9.39 17.90 -22.83
N PHE A 130 -10.36 17.72 -21.94
CA PHE A 130 -11.76 17.96 -22.27
C PHE A 130 -12.02 19.45 -22.53
N ASP A 131 -12.81 19.74 -23.57
CA ASP A 131 -13.41 21.05 -23.82
C ASP A 131 -14.60 21.34 -22.89
N GLU A 132 -15.23 22.50 -23.03
CA GLU A 132 -16.43 22.88 -22.25
C GLU A 132 -17.67 22.03 -22.54
N TYR A 133 -17.70 21.27 -23.64
CA TYR A 133 -18.78 20.32 -23.96
C TYR A 133 -18.49 18.91 -23.45
N GLY A 134 -17.35 18.71 -22.79
CA GLY A 134 -16.92 17.40 -22.28
C GLY A 134 -16.40 16.48 -23.38
N ARG A 135 -15.82 17.01 -24.44
CA ARG A 135 -15.24 16.24 -25.56
C ARG A 135 -13.73 16.35 -25.59
N ARG A 136 -13.06 15.28 -26.01
CA ARG A 136 -11.61 15.23 -26.24
C ARG A 136 -11.28 14.33 -27.41
N ILE A 137 -10.10 14.51 -27.98
CA ILE A 137 -9.45 13.55 -28.87
C ILE A 137 -8.66 12.55 -28.00
N TYR A 138 -8.88 11.25 -28.26
CA TYR A 138 -8.15 10.14 -27.67
C TYR A 138 -7.48 9.33 -28.77
N GLU A 139 -6.16 9.24 -28.73
CA GLU A 139 -5.35 8.45 -29.64
C GLU A 139 -4.78 7.25 -28.91
N MET A 140 -4.94 6.06 -29.48
CA MET A 140 -4.56 4.79 -28.86
C MET A 140 -3.90 3.85 -29.85
N GLN A 141 -3.09 2.93 -29.33
CA GLN A 141 -2.73 1.75 -30.10
C GLN A 141 -3.92 0.78 -30.14
N SER A 142 -4.36 0.39 -31.33
CA SER A 142 -5.37 -0.66 -31.54
C SER A 142 -4.77 -1.87 -32.25
N ILE A 143 -5.55 -2.95 -32.38
CA ILE A 143 -5.18 -4.16 -33.11
C ILE A 143 -4.87 -3.85 -34.60
N ASP A 144 -5.59 -2.89 -35.19
CA ASP A 144 -5.43 -2.50 -36.60
C ASP A 144 -4.37 -1.40 -36.80
N GLY A 145 -3.64 -1.01 -35.74
CA GLY A 145 -2.72 0.13 -35.73
C GLY A 145 -3.24 1.33 -34.89
N PRO A 146 -2.59 2.48 -34.96
CA PRO A 146 -3.03 3.70 -34.26
C PRO A 146 -4.46 4.08 -34.63
N LEU A 147 -5.26 4.47 -33.64
CA LEU A 147 -6.66 4.87 -33.80
C LEU A 147 -6.90 6.17 -33.04
N SER A 148 -7.43 7.18 -33.75
CA SER A 148 -7.85 8.45 -33.18
C SER A 148 -9.38 8.53 -33.16
N ILE A 149 -9.95 8.91 -32.02
CA ILE A 149 -11.39 9.08 -31.87
C ILE A 149 -11.73 10.36 -31.11
N VAL A 150 -12.92 10.88 -31.37
CA VAL A 150 -13.55 11.86 -30.47
C VAL A 150 -14.26 11.10 -29.37
N GLN A 151 -13.88 11.35 -28.12
CA GLN A 151 -14.52 10.78 -26.94
C GLN A 151 -15.27 11.89 -26.19
N GLY A 152 -16.53 11.65 -25.85
CA GLY A 152 -17.38 12.60 -25.13
C GLY A 152 -17.91 12.04 -23.82
N ILE A 153 -18.10 12.92 -22.84
CA ILE A 153 -18.77 12.60 -21.58
C ILE A 153 -20.28 12.56 -21.82
N THR A 154 -20.88 11.39 -21.62
CA THR A 154 -22.32 11.16 -21.81
C THR A 154 -23.11 11.24 -20.49
N GLU A 155 -22.45 10.99 -19.37
CA GLU A 155 -23.03 11.08 -18.03
C GLU A 155 -21.96 11.47 -17.02
N LEU A 156 -22.26 12.46 -16.17
CA LEU A 156 -21.47 12.87 -15.03
C LEU A 156 -22.20 12.49 -13.75
N THR A 157 -21.54 11.67 -12.93
CA THR A 157 -21.94 11.41 -11.55
C THR A 157 -20.88 11.96 -10.59
N PRO A 158 -21.20 12.15 -9.30
CA PRO A 158 -20.21 12.54 -8.29
C PRO A 158 -19.01 11.57 -8.19
N ARG A 159 -19.20 10.30 -8.55
CA ARG A 159 -18.18 9.24 -8.48
C ARG A 159 -17.40 9.11 -9.79
N TYR A 160 -18.11 9.00 -10.90
CA TYR A 160 -17.52 8.72 -12.22
C TYR A 160 -18.17 9.53 -13.34
N ALA A 161 -17.42 9.70 -14.42
CA ALA A 161 -17.89 10.15 -15.72
C ALA A 161 -17.95 8.96 -16.68
N LYS A 162 -19.11 8.73 -17.32
CA LYS A 162 -19.21 7.81 -18.46
C LYS A 162 -18.77 8.51 -19.72
N LEU A 163 -17.97 7.80 -20.50
CA LEU A 163 -17.37 8.25 -21.74
C LEU A 163 -17.86 7.36 -22.87
N ALA A 164 -18.11 7.96 -24.02
CA ALA A 164 -18.39 7.23 -25.26
C ALA A 164 -17.59 7.80 -26.41
N SER A 165 -17.16 6.95 -27.34
CA SER A 165 -16.75 7.41 -28.66
C SER A 165 -17.92 8.05 -29.40
N LEU A 166 -17.67 9.18 -30.03
CA LEU A 166 -18.64 9.93 -30.82
C LEU A 166 -18.47 9.64 -32.30
N HIS A 167 -19.49 9.94 -33.09
CA HIS A 167 -19.35 9.89 -34.55
C HIS A 167 -18.28 10.87 -35.03
N GLY A 168 -17.20 10.33 -35.60
CA GLY A 168 -16.07 11.08 -36.15
C GLY A 168 -15.87 10.84 -37.65
N PRO A 169 -15.07 11.70 -38.32
CA PRO A 169 -14.95 11.73 -39.79
C PRO A 169 -14.19 10.54 -40.41
N GLU A 170 -13.31 9.85 -39.68
CA GLU A 170 -12.47 8.78 -40.24
C GLU A 170 -13.09 7.38 -40.10
N ARG A 171 -13.32 6.94 -38.84
CA ARG A 171 -13.87 5.62 -38.52
C ARG A 171 -14.70 5.72 -37.25
N SER A 172 -16.00 5.47 -37.36
CA SER A 172 -16.86 5.32 -36.17
C SER A 172 -16.64 3.94 -35.56
N VAL A 173 -16.26 3.91 -34.29
CA VAL A 173 -16.15 2.70 -33.45
C VAL A 173 -17.03 2.91 -32.22
N ALA A 174 -17.64 1.85 -31.70
CA ALA A 174 -18.41 1.91 -30.46
C ALA A 174 -17.50 1.52 -29.29
N TRP A 175 -17.23 2.47 -28.40
CA TRP A 175 -16.47 2.28 -27.18
C TRP A 175 -17.09 3.09 -26.06
N GLU A 176 -17.43 2.39 -24.97
CA GLU A 176 -17.89 2.99 -23.73
C GLU A 176 -16.86 2.68 -22.64
N SER A 177 -16.59 3.65 -21.80
CA SER A 177 -15.71 3.50 -20.64
C SER A 177 -16.12 4.45 -19.52
N SER A 178 -15.56 4.22 -18.33
CA SER A 178 -15.75 5.10 -17.18
C SER A 178 -14.41 5.64 -16.68
N MET A 179 -14.41 6.87 -16.15
CA MET A 179 -13.28 7.44 -15.42
C MET A 179 -13.75 8.09 -14.12
N ALA A 180 -12.88 8.17 -13.13
CA ALA A 180 -13.23 8.84 -11.88
C ALA A 180 -13.49 10.34 -12.14
N THR A 181 -14.58 10.88 -11.57
CA THR A 181 -14.90 12.32 -11.67
C THR A 181 -13.82 13.18 -11.03
N SER A 182 -13.13 12.66 -10.02
CA SER A 182 -11.96 13.29 -9.39
C SER A 182 -10.78 13.47 -10.35
N SER A 183 -10.71 12.69 -11.43
CA SER A 183 -9.64 12.77 -12.43
C SER A 183 -9.90 13.84 -13.51
N ILE A 184 -11.05 14.52 -13.47
CA ILE A 184 -11.32 15.70 -14.30
C ILE A 184 -10.87 16.95 -13.53
N PRO A 185 -10.01 17.81 -14.12
CA PRO A 185 -9.59 19.06 -13.48
C PRO A 185 -10.78 19.89 -12.99
N PRO A 186 -10.74 20.45 -11.76
CA PRO A 186 -11.89 21.14 -11.17
C PRO A 186 -12.50 22.24 -12.05
N GLU A 187 -11.66 23.04 -12.70
CA GLU A 187 -12.11 24.12 -13.59
C GLU A 187 -12.78 23.58 -14.86
N THR A 188 -12.21 22.52 -15.45
CA THR A 188 -12.79 21.86 -16.63
C THR A 188 -14.14 21.22 -16.28
N LEU A 189 -14.23 20.51 -15.15
CA LEU A 189 -15.49 19.95 -14.66
C LEU A 189 -16.55 21.04 -14.45
N ALA A 190 -16.17 22.19 -13.88
CA ALA A 190 -17.07 23.33 -13.69
C ALA A 190 -17.59 23.90 -15.02
N ARG A 191 -16.72 24.06 -16.03
CA ARG A 191 -17.15 24.49 -17.38
C ARG A 191 -18.13 23.50 -18.01
N ILE A 192 -17.86 22.21 -17.91
CA ILE A 192 -18.73 21.15 -18.46
C ILE A 192 -20.10 21.15 -17.78
N ILE A 193 -20.14 21.22 -16.44
CA ILE A 193 -21.40 21.28 -15.68
C ILE A 193 -22.18 22.55 -16.02
N ALA A 194 -21.50 23.70 -16.12
CA ALA A 194 -22.12 24.96 -16.48
C ALA A 194 -22.73 24.93 -17.89
N GLN A 195 -22.07 24.25 -18.84
CA GLN A 195 -22.57 24.07 -20.20
C GLN A 195 -23.72 23.06 -20.28
N ALA A 196 -23.73 22.03 -19.43
CA ALA A 196 -24.72 20.96 -19.44
C ALA A 196 -26.04 21.34 -18.74
N ILE A 197 -26.03 22.37 -17.89
CA ILE A 197 -27.19 22.78 -17.07
C ILE A 197 -27.61 24.22 -17.44
N PRO A 198 -28.92 24.50 -17.60
CA PRO A 198 -29.42 25.87 -17.80
C PRO A 198 -29.00 26.82 -16.66
N GLN A 199 -28.27 27.89 -17.01
CA GLN A 199 -27.71 28.84 -16.03
C GLN A 199 -28.73 29.89 -15.55
N ASN A 200 -29.80 30.10 -16.32
CA ASN A 200 -30.89 31.00 -15.98
C ASN A 200 -31.99 30.35 -15.12
N ASP A 201 -31.78 29.10 -14.68
CA ASP A 201 -32.69 28.35 -13.84
C ASP A 201 -32.00 27.93 -12.53
N TRP A 202 -32.41 28.54 -11.42
CA TRP A 202 -31.86 28.23 -10.09
C TRP A 202 -32.12 26.78 -9.66
N GLN A 203 -33.22 26.15 -10.11
CA GLN A 203 -33.52 24.75 -9.77
C GLN A 203 -32.56 23.80 -10.48
N ALA A 204 -32.25 24.11 -11.74
CA ALA A 204 -31.26 23.38 -12.52
C ALA A 204 -29.87 23.54 -11.89
N ARG A 205 -29.47 24.75 -11.51
CA ARG A 205 -28.19 25.02 -10.84
C ARG A 205 -28.07 24.37 -9.45
N LEU A 206 -29.18 24.22 -8.72
CA LEU A 206 -29.19 23.47 -7.47
C LEU A 206 -28.79 21.99 -7.66
N GLN A 207 -28.95 21.43 -8.87
CA GLN A 207 -28.40 20.11 -9.19
C GLN A 207 -26.87 20.13 -9.18
N ALA A 208 -26.22 21.18 -9.70
CA ALA A 208 -24.76 21.32 -9.62
C ALA A 208 -24.28 21.44 -8.16
N VAL A 209 -25.01 22.17 -7.31
CA VAL A 209 -24.72 22.23 -5.86
C VAL A 209 -24.75 20.84 -5.24
N ARG A 210 -25.83 20.06 -5.49
CA ARG A 210 -25.96 18.68 -4.99
C ARG A 210 -24.90 17.74 -5.56
N PHE A 211 -24.54 17.92 -6.83
CA PHE A 211 -23.45 17.18 -7.47
C PHE A 211 -22.14 17.36 -6.70
N TYR A 212 -21.73 18.62 -6.48
CA TYR A 212 -20.50 18.94 -5.76
C TYR A 212 -20.56 18.48 -4.30
N GLN A 213 -21.71 18.59 -3.65
CA GLN A 213 -21.91 18.09 -2.29
C GLN A 213 -21.72 16.57 -2.21
N GLN A 214 -22.35 15.80 -3.09
CA GLN A 214 -22.19 14.34 -3.15
C GLN A 214 -20.76 13.93 -3.53
N ALA A 215 -20.04 14.77 -4.29
CA ALA A 215 -18.64 14.56 -4.66
C ALA A 215 -17.64 14.94 -3.57
N GLY A 216 -18.10 15.44 -2.41
CA GLY A 216 -17.22 15.95 -1.34
C GLY A 216 -16.48 17.24 -1.70
N ARG A 217 -16.97 17.98 -2.70
CA ARG A 217 -16.44 19.27 -3.18
C ARG A 217 -17.24 20.42 -2.56
N PHE A 218 -17.22 20.49 -1.23
CA PHE A 218 -18.02 21.47 -0.48
C PHE A 218 -17.70 22.94 -0.80
N PRO A 219 -16.43 23.34 -1.05
CA PRO A 219 -16.13 24.72 -1.47
C PRO A 219 -16.77 25.10 -2.81
N GLU A 220 -16.77 24.21 -3.80
CA GLU A 220 -17.46 24.41 -5.09
C GLU A 220 -18.97 24.45 -4.93
N ALA A 221 -19.55 23.51 -4.18
CA ALA A 221 -20.98 23.50 -3.87
C ALA A 221 -21.44 24.82 -3.23
N ARG A 222 -20.65 25.31 -2.26
CA ARG A 222 -20.91 26.55 -1.54
C ARG A 222 -20.86 27.76 -2.47
N ARG A 223 -19.79 27.90 -3.25
CA ARG A 223 -19.62 29.03 -4.19
C ARG A 223 -20.78 29.10 -5.18
N GLU A 224 -21.20 27.95 -5.71
CA GLU A 224 -22.33 27.90 -6.63
C GLU A 224 -23.66 28.27 -5.95
N LEU A 225 -23.88 27.80 -4.72
CA LEU A 225 -25.08 28.14 -3.95
C LEU A 225 -25.13 29.64 -3.56
N GLU A 226 -24.00 30.23 -3.16
CA GLU A 226 -23.88 31.66 -2.87
C GLU A 226 -24.20 32.49 -4.12
N ARG A 227 -23.69 32.10 -5.30
CA ARG A 227 -24.04 32.74 -6.58
C ARG A 227 -25.53 32.62 -6.92
N ILE A 228 -26.16 31.48 -6.64
CA ILE A 228 -27.62 31.33 -6.82
C ILE A 228 -28.36 32.34 -5.95
N ILE A 229 -27.97 32.52 -4.68
CA ILE A 229 -28.63 33.46 -3.76
C ILE A 229 -28.43 34.91 -4.20
N GLU A 230 -27.25 35.25 -4.73
CA GLU A 230 -26.95 36.58 -5.27
C GLU A 230 -27.75 36.89 -6.55
N GLU A 231 -27.81 35.94 -7.48
CA GLU A 231 -28.46 36.12 -8.79
C GLU A 231 -29.98 35.92 -8.73
N PHE A 232 -30.51 35.20 -7.72
CA PHE A 232 -31.94 34.98 -7.46
C PHE A 232 -32.31 35.40 -6.03
N PRO A 233 -32.46 36.70 -5.73
CA PRO A 233 -32.65 37.22 -4.38
C PRO A 233 -33.91 36.71 -3.66
N GLU A 234 -34.88 36.15 -4.37
CA GLU A 234 -36.04 35.47 -3.81
C GLU A 234 -35.70 34.14 -3.11
N LYS A 235 -34.46 33.65 -3.26
CA LYS A 235 -33.95 32.39 -2.68
C LYS A 235 -33.05 32.56 -1.46
N LYS A 236 -33.22 33.66 -0.72
CA LYS A 236 -32.54 33.88 0.57
C LYS A 236 -32.80 32.78 1.61
N ASP A 237 -33.87 32.01 1.46
CA ASP A 237 -34.16 30.84 2.30
C ASP A 237 -33.11 29.72 2.17
N LEU A 238 -32.34 29.68 1.08
CA LEU A 238 -31.25 28.71 0.87
C LEU A 238 -29.99 29.01 1.71
N GLN A 239 -29.94 30.13 2.45
CA GLN A 239 -28.80 30.49 3.28
C GLN A 239 -28.47 29.44 4.35
N SER A 240 -29.47 28.69 4.85
CA SER A 240 -29.24 27.60 5.79
C SER A 240 -28.39 26.48 5.20
N MET A 241 -28.60 26.15 3.92
CA MET A 241 -27.85 25.12 3.20
C MET A 241 -26.39 25.54 2.96
N VAL A 242 -26.12 26.85 2.80
CA VAL A 242 -24.74 27.38 2.81
C VAL A 242 -24.04 27.02 4.13
N GLY A 243 -24.74 27.18 5.26
CA GLY A 243 -24.23 26.78 6.59
C GLY A 243 -23.91 25.29 6.69
N GLU A 244 -24.78 24.42 6.16
CA GLU A 244 -24.56 22.96 6.12
C GLU A 244 -23.33 22.56 5.27
N LEU A 245 -23.15 23.21 4.12
CA LEU A 245 -21.98 22.99 3.25
C LEU A 245 -20.70 23.46 3.93
N ARG A 246 -20.72 24.60 4.63
CA ARG A 246 -19.58 25.08 5.44
C ARG A 246 -19.23 24.07 6.54
N GLN A 247 -20.23 23.56 7.26
CA GLN A 247 -20.01 22.54 8.29
C GLN A 247 -19.41 21.25 7.71
N SER A 248 -19.88 20.82 6.54
CA SER A 248 -19.37 19.62 5.87
C SER A 248 -17.92 19.79 5.39
N GLY A 249 -17.59 20.96 4.83
CA GLY A 249 -16.21 21.33 4.48
C GLY A 249 -15.28 21.38 5.70
N ALA A 250 -15.74 21.94 6.82
CA ALA A 250 -14.96 21.97 8.06
C ALA A 250 -14.67 20.57 8.60
N ARG A 251 -15.63 19.64 8.56
CA ARG A 251 -15.41 18.23 8.93
C ARG A 251 -14.39 17.56 8.01
N GLN A 252 -14.45 17.82 6.70
CA GLN A 252 -13.47 17.28 5.75
C GLN A 252 -12.05 17.82 6.02
N MET A 253 -11.91 19.11 6.33
CA MET A 253 -10.63 19.69 6.74
C MET A 253 -10.09 19.06 8.03
N LEU A 254 -10.96 18.75 9.00
CA LEU A 254 -10.56 18.04 10.22
C LEU A 254 -10.04 16.63 9.91
N THR A 255 -10.73 15.88 9.04
CA THR A 255 -10.24 14.57 8.58
C THR A 255 -8.87 14.69 7.91
N GLU A 256 -8.64 15.75 7.13
CA GLU A 256 -7.33 16.02 6.51
C GLU A 256 -6.28 16.35 7.58
N LEU A 257 -6.58 17.19 8.57
CA LEU A 257 -5.67 17.49 9.69
C LEU A 257 -5.24 16.22 10.43
N GLU A 258 -6.18 15.31 10.70
CA GLU A 258 -5.88 14.03 11.33
C GLU A 258 -4.99 13.14 10.46
N LEU A 259 -5.24 13.10 9.14
CA LEU A 259 -4.41 12.38 8.19
C LEU A 259 -2.97 12.93 8.20
N ARG A 260 -2.80 14.25 8.12
CA ARG A 260 -1.49 14.92 8.14
C ARG A 260 -0.74 14.70 9.45
N ARG A 261 -1.46 14.78 10.58
CA ARG A 261 -0.90 14.45 11.90
C ARG A 261 -0.40 13.00 11.94
N LYS A 262 -1.20 12.03 11.49
CA LYS A 262 -0.79 10.62 11.43
C LYS A 262 0.40 10.40 10.49
N ALA A 263 0.49 11.18 9.41
CA ALA A 263 1.62 11.16 8.48
C ALA A 263 2.92 11.76 9.07
N GLY A 264 2.87 12.39 10.24
CA GLY A 264 4.02 13.05 10.89
C GLY A 264 4.27 14.48 10.39
N GLN A 265 3.32 15.09 9.69
CA GLN A 265 3.44 16.43 9.09
C GLN A 265 2.97 17.50 10.09
N HIS A 266 3.67 17.61 11.21
CA HIS A 266 3.25 18.42 12.35
C HIS A 266 3.29 19.92 12.06
N LYS A 267 4.29 20.40 11.30
CA LYS A 267 4.38 21.79 10.85
C LYS A 267 3.21 22.14 9.93
N LEU A 268 2.93 21.29 8.94
CA LEU A 268 1.80 21.50 8.04
C LEU A 268 0.46 21.52 8.80
N VAL A 269 0.29 20.64 9.79
CA VAL A 269 -0.91 20.66 10.66
C VAL A 269 -1.03 22.01 11.37
N GLY A 270 0.05 22.54 11.92
CA GLY A 270 0.07 23.88 12.52
C GLY A 270 -0.37 24.97 11.55
N GLU A 271 0.24 25.02 10.36
CA GLU A 271 -0.10 25.98 9.30
C GLU A 271 -1.57 25.88 8.87
N MET A 272 -2.10 24.65 8.76
CA MET A 272 -3.51 24.42 8.42
C MET A 272 -4.48 24.83 9.53
N LEU A 273 -4.09 24.69 10.81
CA LEU A 273 -4.91 25.11 11.95
C LEU A 273 -4.99 26.64 12.05
N GLU A 274 -3.92 27.37 11.71
CA GLU A 274 -3.90 28.84 11.72
C GLU A 274 -4.90 29.45 10.74
N ILE A 275 -5.08 28.83 9.57
CA ILE A 275 -6.01 29.29 8.53
C ILE A 275 -7.39 28.62 8.61
N PHE A 276 -7.66 27.84 9.67
CA PHE A 276 -8.93 27.12 9.80
C PHE A 276 -10.09 28.11 10.00
N PRO A 277 -11.21 27.98 9.25
CA PRO A 277 -12.32 28.91 9.33
C PRO A 277 -13.16 28.72 10.61
N ALA A 278 -12.74 29.36 11.71
CA ALA A 278 -13.32 29.15 13.05
C ALA A 278 -14.65 29.87 13.32
N GLU A 279 -15.02 30.88 12.54
CA GLU A 279 -16.15 31.77 12.86
C GLU A 279 -17.53 31.14 12.60
N GLU A 280 -17.62 30.05 11.84
CA GLU A 280 -18.90 29.63 11.22
C GLU A 280 -19.17 28.12 11.26
N VAL A 281 -18.56 27.40 12.20
CA VAL A 281 -18.64 25.93 12.30
C VAL A 281 -19.43 25.52 13.55
N SER A 282 -20.12 24.37 13.50
CA SER A 282 -20.84 23.83 14.66
C SER A 282 -19.94 23.68 15.88
N GLY A 283 -20.50 23.90 17.08
CA GLY A 283 -19.76 23.86 18.35
C GLY A 283 -18.89 22.61 18.54
N ALA A 284 -19.38 21.42 18.18
CA ALA A 284 -18.62 20.18 18.34
C ALA A 284 -17.32 20.13 17.50
N THR A 285 -17.39 20.48 16.22
CA THR A 285 -16.19 20.52 15.35
C THR A 285 -15.24 21.64 15.77
N LEU A 286 -15.75 22.80 16.19
CA LEU A 286 -14.90 23.86 16.76
C LEU A 286 -14.19 23.44 18.04
N ILE A 287 -14.85 22.67 18.90
CA ILE A 287 -14.23 22.11 20.10
C ILE A 287 -13.06 21.21 19.70
N GLN A 288 -13.25 20.28 18.75
CA GLN A 288 -12.17 19.38 18.29
C GLN A 288 -10.98 20.14 17.69
N VAL A 289 -11.24 21.17 16.88
CA VAL A 289 -10.18 22.02 16.32
C VAL A 289 -9.45 22.80 17.41
N ARG A 290 -10.17 23.41 18.35
CA ARG A 290 -9.58 24.14 19.49
C ARG A 290 -8.77 23.22 20.40
N GLU A 291 -9.25 22.01 20.65
CA GLU A 291 -8.53 20.97 21.39
C GLU A 291 -7.23 20.61 20.65
N MET A 292 -7.28 20.41 19.33
CA MET A 292 -6.09 20.14 18.53
C MET A 292 -5.09 21.30 18.54
N MET A 293 -5.55 22.55 18.35
CA MET A 293 -4.72 23.75 18.46
C MET A 293 -4.04 23.84 19.83
N THR A 294 -4.85 23.72 20.90
CA THR A 294 -4.36 23.80 22.28
C THR A 294 -3.34 22.69 22.54
N SER A 295 -3.61 21.47 22.08
CA SER A 295 -2.69 20.33 22.21
C SER A 295 -1.36 20.62 21.53
N TYR A 296 -1.34 21.12 20.30
CA TYR A 296 -0.11 21.45 19.57
C TYR A 296 0.66 22.60 20.24
N GLU A 297 -0.03 23.65 20.68
CA GLU A 297 0.61 24.76 21.41
C GLU A 297 1.22 24.31 22.74
N GLN A 298 0.54 23.42 23.47
CA GLN A 298 1.03 22.84 24.72
C GLN A 298 2.23 21.92 24.47
N GLU A 299 2.16 21.08 23.44
CA GLU A 299 3.24 20.15 23.11
C GLU A 299 4.49 20.87 22.62
N GLN A 300 4.35 21.89 21.78
CA GLN A 300 5.48 22.74 21.36
C GLN A 300 6.15 23.45 22.54
N ARG A 301 5.35 24.01 23.47
CA ARG A 301 5.88 24.59 24.71
C ARG A 301 6.59 23.54 25.56
N ARG A 302 5.98 22.36 25.70
CA ARG A 302 6.55 21.23 26.45
C ARG A 302 7.87 20.76 25.86
N ILE A 303 7.97 20.60 24.53
CA ILE A 303 9.21 20.22 23.83
C ILE A 303 10.31 21.22 24.14
N LYS A 304 10.04 22.52 24.00
CA LYS A 304 11.01 23.58 24.30
C LYS A 304 11.47 23.54 25.77
N GLN A 305 10.52 23.44 26.69
CA GLN A 305 10.80 23.36 28.13
C GLN A 305 11.64 22.13 28.49
N ILE A 306 11.31 20.96 27.97
CA ILE A 306 12.08 19.72 28.20
C ILE A 306 13.52 19.90 27.74
N GLY A 307 13.73 20.52 26.57
CA GLY A 307 15.08 20.80 26.07
C GLY A 307 15.88 21.72 26.98
N GLU A 308 15.29 22.84 27.40
CA GLU A 308 15.92 23.80 28.33
C GLU A 308 16.26 23.14 29.68
N LEU A 309 15.32 22.36 30.23
CA LEU A 309 15.48 21.66 31.51
C LEU A 309 16.55 20.57 31.43
N LEU A 310 16.64 19.84 30.33
CA LEU A 310 17.69 18.84 30.12
C LEU A 310 19.08 19.50 30.10
N GLN A 311 19.23 20.60 29.37
CA GLN A 311 20.50 21.33 29.32
C GLN A 311 20.92 21.86 30.69
N ALA A 312 19.97 22.43 31.44
CA ALA A 312 20.22 22.90 32.80
C ALA A 312 20.64 21.75 33.73
N THR A 313 19.91 20.62 33.69
CA THR A 313 20.20 19.44 34.51
C THR A 313 21.60 18.89 34.22
N VAL A 314 21.99 18.78 32.95
CA VAL A 314 23.34 18.32 32.58
C VAL A 314 24.42 19.31 33.03
N ALA A 315 24.18 20.62 32.92
CA ALA A 315 25.12 21.63 33.38
C ALA A 315 25.38 21.57 34.90
N GLU A 316 24.38 21.15 35.68
CA GLU A 316 24.46 21.00 37.15
C GLU A 316 25.19 19.74 37.63
N MET A 317 25.44 18.75 36.75
CA MET A 317 26.19 17.53 37.11
C MET A 317 27.55 17.89 37.70
N LYS A 318 27.96 17.29 38.82
CA LYS A 318 29.16 17.68 39.57
C LYS A 318 30.46 17.18 38.94
N ASP A 319 30.42 15.99 38.35
CA ASP A 319 31.57 15.34 37.73
C ASP A 319 31.82 15.89 36.31
N PRO A 320 32.96 16.56 36.04
CA PRO A 320 33.26 17.14 34.73
C PRO A 320 33.39 16.11 33.60
N ASP A 321 33.88 14.90 33.89
CA ASP A 321 34.09 13.87 32.88
C ASP A 321 32.75 13.25 32.47
N GLN A 322 31.89 12.97 33.46
CA GLN A 322 30.53 12.49 33.19
C GLN A 322 29.73 13.55 32.43
N ARG A 323 29.85 14.82 32.82
CA ARG A 323 29.21 15.95 32.12
C ARG A 323 29.69 16.05 30.68
N GLY A 324 31.00 15.92 30.44
CA GLY A 324 31.59 15.96 29.10
C GLY A 324 31.11 14.85 28.17
N LEU A 325 30.73 13.69 28.72
CA LEU A 325 30.16 12.58 27.96
C LEU A 325 28.65 12.72 27.72
N MET A 326 27.90 13.30 28.67
CA MET A 326 26.45 13.46 28.56
C MET A 326 26.03 14.68 27.72
N ALA A 327 26.80 15.77 27.78
CA ALA A 327 26.46 17.02 27.10
C ALA A 327 26.23 16.88 25.58
N PRO A 328 27.07 16.16 24.81
CA PRO A 328 26.83 15.96 23.38
C PRO A 328 25.52 15.23 23.08
N ILE A 329 25.11 14.30 23.94
CA ILE A 329 23.85 13.56 23.77
C ILE A 329 22.66 14.43 24.15
N ALA A 330 22.79 15.26 25.19
CA ALA A 330 21.77 16.23 25.54
C ALA A 330 21.57 17.27 24.41
N GLU A 331 22.65 17.73 23.78
CA GLU A 331 22.58 18.60 22.60
C GLU A 331 21.90 17.91 21.41
N GLU A 332 22.22 16.63 21.15
CA GLU A 332 21.51 15.81 20.16
C GLU A 332 20.01 15.75 20.46
N VAL A 333 19.64 15.43 21.70
CA VAL A 333 18.23 15.35 22.13
C VAL A 333 17.54 16.69 21.89
N VAL A 334 18.10 17.80 22.36
CA VAL A 334 17.49 19.13 22.22
C VAL A 334 17.28 19.51 20.75
N LYS A 335 18.24 19.18 19.89
CA LYS A 335 18.17 19.47 18.46
C LYS A 335 17.11 18.62 17.74
N GLU A 336 16.90 17.39 18.19
CA GLU A 336 16.08 16.38 17.49
C GLU A 336 14.77 16.06 18.24
N LEU A 337 14.47 16.79 19.33
CA LEU A 337 13.23 16.64 20.07
C LEU A 337 12.07 17.19 19.22
N SER A 338 11.08 16.35 18.98
CA SER A 338 9.94 16.64 18.12
C SER A 338 8.68 15.99 18.68
N HIS A 339 7.53 16.22 18.05
CA HIS A 339 6.28 15.52 18.37
C HIS A 339 6.43 13.99 18.22
N ASN A 340 7.40 13.51 17.42
CA ASN A 340 7.63 12.08 17.23
C ASN A 340 8.50 11.46 18.33
N THR A 341 9.23 12.27 19.09
CA THR A 341 10.28 11.79 20.01
C THR A 341 10.09 12.25 21.46
N VAL A 342 9.25 13.25 21.72
CA VAL A 342 9.03 13.83 23.05
C VAL A 342 8.63 12.81 24.11
N ASP A 343 7.85 11.78 23.73
CA ASP A 343 7.41 10.74 24.65
C ASP A 343 8.57 9.91 25.23
N ARG A 344 9.72 9.85 24.56
CA ARG A 344 10.93 9.20 25.07
C ARG A 344 11.43 9.84 26.37
N MET A 345 11.09 11.11 26.59
CA MET A 345 11.52 11.91 27.74
C MET A 345 10.55 11.82 28.93
N ALA A 346 9.47 11.04 28.82
CA ALA A 346 8.45 10.95 29.87
C ALA A 346 9.02 10.62 31.27
N PRO A 347 9.93 9.65 31.45
CA PRO A 347 10.50 9.34 32.77
C PRO A 347 11.31 10.49 33.37
N PHE A 348 12.06 11.22 32.55
CA PHE A 348 12.81 12.41 32.98
C PHE A 348 11.87 13.50 33.47
N VAL A 349 10.80 13.80 32.71
CA VAL A 349 9.81 14.81 33.07
C VAL A 349 9.08 14.44 34.36
N GLN A 350 8.71 13.17 34.52
CA GLN A 350 8.00 12.69 35.72
C GLN A 350 8.81 12.81 37.01
N LEU A 351 10.13 12.71 36.92
CA LEU A 351 11.04 12.68 38.08
C LEU A 351 11.90 13.96 38.20
N LEU A 352 11.62 14.98 37.39
CA LEU A 352 12.40 16.21 37.34
C LEU A 352 12.34 16.99 38.67
N ASP A 353 11.15 17.10 39.26
CA ASP A 353 10.91 17.85 40.51
C ASP A 353 11.23 17.02 41.77
N ASP A 354 11.69 15.78 41.61
CA ASP A 354 12.10 14.96 42.74
C ASP A 354 13.44 15.47 43.29
N ASN A 355 13.39 16.09 44.46
CA ASN A 355 14.57 16.63 45.15
C ASN A 355 15.48 15.55 45.74
N SER A 356 15.04 14.28 45.77
CA SER A 356 15.89 13.16 46.20
C SER A 356 16.87 12.71 45.13
N LEU A 357 16.59 13.01 43.86
CA LEU A 357 17.44 12.63 42.73
C LEU A 357 18.47 13.72 42.42
N THR A 358 19.69 13.27 42.17
CA THR A 358 20.81 14.07 41.70
C THR A 358 20.66 14.49 40.23
N ALA A 359 21.43 15.50 39.82
CA ALA A 359 21.50 15.92 38.41
C ALA A 359 21.98 14.77 37.50
N GLU A 360 22.89 13.93 38.00
CA GLU A 360 23.39 12.73 37.34
C GLU A 360 22.27 11.70 37.11
N GLU A 361 21.45 11.40 38.13
CA GLU A 361 20.34 10.45 38.01
C GLU A 361 19.25 10.95 37.06
N LYS A 362 18.91 12.24 37.13
CA LYS A 362 17.94 12.87 36.22
C LYS A 362 18.44 12.88 34.77
N SER A 363 19.70 13.24 34.55
CA SER A 363 20.33 13.19 33.22
C SER A 363 20.37 11.77 32.67
N SER A 364 20.60 10.77 33.55
CA SER A 364 20.60 9.36 33.17
C SER A 364 19.24 8.90 32.68
N LEU A 365 18.15 9.27 33.36
CA LEU A 365 16.78 8.98 32.94
C LEU A 365 16.47 9.56 31.56
N ALA A 366 16.89 10.80 31.31
CA ALA A 366 16.71 11.47 30.03
C ALA A 366 17.44 10.75 28.90
N ILE A 367 18.72 10.47 29.08
CA ILE A 367 19.58 9.93 28.02
C ILE A 367 19.27 8.44 27.77
N SER A 368 19.09 7.64 28.81
CA SER A 368 18.67 6.24 28.64
C SER A 368 17.26 6.14 28.06
N GLY A 369 16.34 7.04 28.43
CA GLY A 369 15.01 7.15 27.82
C GLY A 369 15.07 7.52 26.34
N TRP A 370 15.97 8.43 25.95
CA TRP A 370 16.23 8.76 24.54
C TRP A 370 16.71 7.56 23.72
N LEU A 371 17.67 6.80 24.27
CA LEU A 371 18.33 5.68 23.60
C LEU A 371 17.49 4.40 23.57
N LEU A 372 16.81 4.08 24.67
CA LEU A 372 16.06 2.83 24.87
C LEU A 372 14.54 3.04 24.94
N GLY A 373 14.03 4.24 24.74
CA GLY A 373 12.63 4.59 24.92
C GLY A 373 12.24 4.75 26.40
N ALA A 374 11.06 5.33 26.65
CA ALA A 374 10.58 5.65 28.00
C ALA A 374 10.62 4.45 28.97
N GLU A 375 10.17 3.27 28.54
CA GLU A 375 10.17 2.04 29.36
C GLU A 375 11.58 1.52 29.66
N GLY A 376 12.58 1.95 28.87
CA GLY A 376 13.98 1.57 29.01
C GLY A 376 14.81 2.52 29.84
N ALA A 377 14.22 3.60 30.38
CA ALA A 377 14.96 4.60 31.16
C ALA A 377 15.53 4.02 32.46
N LYS A 378 16.73 4.47 32.81
CA LYS A 378 17.58 4.03 33.93
C LYS A 378 18.14 5.24 34.67
N GLN A 379 18.20 5.17 35.99
CA GLN A 379 18.69 6.24 36.85
C GLN A 379 20.22 6.16 37.02
N GLU A 380 20.80 4.99 36.77
CA GLU A 380 22.20 4.71 37.01
C GLU A 380 23.10 5.36 35.95
N ILE A 381 23.93 6.32 36.38
CA ILE A 381 24.84 7.06 35.50
C ILE A 381 25.78 6.16 34.70
N GLN A 382 26.32 5.11 35.34
CA GLN A 382 27.20 4.17 34.67
C GLN A 382 26.48 3.41 33.56
N THR A 383 25.21 3.05 33.76
CA THR A 383 24.38 2.42 32.73
C THR A 383 24.11 3.38 31.57
N ALA A 384 23.76 4.64 31.85
CA ALA A 384 23.56 5.64 30.79
C ALA A 384 24.83 5.88 29.97
N LEU A 385 26.00 6.01 30.61
CA LEU A 385 27.29 6.15 29.93
C LEU A 385 27.65 4.90 29.11
N ALA A 386 27.36 3.70 29.63
CA ALA A 386 27.57 2.46 28.89
C ALA A 386 26.67 2.37 27.65
N LEU A 387 25.41 2.82 27.74
CA LEU A 387 24.49 2.85 26.59
C LEU A 387 24.96 3.78 25.46
N ILE A 388 25.59 4.92 25.80
CA ILE A 388 26.21 5.79 24.80
C ILE A 388 27.32 5.03 24.04
N LYS A 389 28.23 4.40 24.78
CA LYS A 389 29.32 3.59 24.20
C LYS A 389 28.79 2.43 23.35
N LEU A 390 27.74 1.76 23.83
CA LEU A 390 27.07 0.67 23.11
C LEU A 390 26.48 1.16 21.80
N ARG A 391 25.79 2.32 21.79
CA ARG A 391 25.24 2.91 20.56
C ARG A 391 26.33 3.15 19.53
N ASP A 392 27.42 3.78 19.94
CA ASP A 392 28.52 4.12 19.02
C ASP A 392 29.21 2.86 18.49
N GLY A 393 29.39 1.85 19.36
CA GLY A 393 29.89 0.52 18.99
C GLY A 393 28.98 -0.19 17.97
N VAL A 394 27.66 -0.17 18.19
CA VAL A 394 26.67 -0.76 17.27
C VAL A 394 26.68 -0.04 15.92
N VAL A 395 26.64 1.30 15.91
CA VAL A 395 26.74 2.08 14.66
C VAL A 395 28.02 1.71 13.89
N ARG A 396 29.15 1.63 14.59
CA ARG A 396 30.43 1.24 13.99
C ARG A 396 30.40 -0.17 13.43
N TYR A 397 29.86 -1.15 14.18
CA TYR A 397 29.72 -2.53 13.71
C TYR A 397 28.87 -2.63 12.44
N LEU A 398 27.74 -1.92 12.40
CA LEU A 398 26.82 -1.93 11.25
C LEU A 398 27.39 -1.20 10.03
N ARG A 399 28.34 -0.28 10.22
CA ARG A 399 29.04 0.45 9.16
C ARG A 399 30.31 -0.25 8.66
N GLU A 400 30.85 -1.23 9.41
CA GLU A 400 32.14 -1.85 9.10
C GLU A 400 32.03 -2.89 7.95
N PRO A 401 32.53 -2.57 6.74
CA PRO A 401 32.43 -3.49 5.60
C PRO A 401 33.27 -4.75 5.78
N LYS A 402 34.42 -4.69 6.48
CA LYS A 402 35.37 -5.80 6.54
C LYS A 402 35.04 -6.76 7.67
N ALA A 403 34.85 -8.03 7.32
CA ALA A 403 34.53 -9.09 8.30
C ALA A 403 35.59 -9.23 9.40
N ALA A 404 36.88 -9.11 9.04
CA ALA A 404 37.99 -9.20 9.99
C ALA A 404 37.94 -8.10 11.06
N ASP A 405 37.50 -6.89 10.70
CA ASP A 405 37.48 -5.72 11.58
C ASP A 405 36.24 -5.69 12.48
N ARG A 406 35.18 -6.44 12.12
CA ARG A 406 33.97 -6.58 12.94
C ARG A 406 34.18 -7.36 14.24
N GLY A 407 35.09 -8.35 14.24
CA GLY A 407 35.36 -9.18 15.42
C GLY A 407 35.77 -8.37 16.67
N PRO A 408 36.80 -7.52 16.59
CA PRO A 408 37.20 -6.66 17.69
C PRO A 408 36.11 -5.69 18.16
N ILE A 409 35.29 -5.16 17.22
CA ILE A 409 34.18 -4.27 17.57
C ILE A 409 33.12 -5.02 18.38
N LEU A 410 32.76 -6.22 17.94
CA LEU A 410 31.81 -7.08 18.65
C LEU A 410 32.31 -7.44 20.06
N GLN A 411 33.58 -7.80 20.21
CA GLN A 411 34.16 -8.10 21.52
C GLN A 411 34.09 -6.89 22.48
N ASN A 412 34.26 -5.68 21.96
CA ASN A 412 34.10 -4.45 22.76
C ASN A 412 32.63 -4.23 23.15
N ILE A 413 31.68 -4.50 22.25
CA ILE A 413 30.24 -4.43 22.57
C ILE A 413 29.90 -5.44 23.66
N GLU A 414 30.30 -6.70 23.50
CA GLU A 414 29.99 -7.78 24.44
C GLU A 414 30.61 -7.55 25.82
N SER A 415 31.81 -6.95 25.89
CA SER A 415 32.47 -6.63 27.15
C SER A 415 31.98 -5.34 27.83
N THR A 416 31.13 -4.55 27.16
CA THR A 416 30.54 -3.34 27.75
C THR A 416 29.40 -3.71 28.72
N GLU A 417 29.38 -3.09 29.89
CA GLU A 417 28.31 -3.28 30.88
C GLU A 417 26.94 -2.91 30.29
N GLY A 418 25.92 -3.75 30.48
CA GLY A 418 24.59 -3.52 29.88
C GLY A 418 24.46 -3.92 28.40
N SER A 419 25.35 -4.77 27.87
CA SER A 419 25.32 -5.31 26.50
C SER A 419 24.28 -6.42 26.27
N SER A 420 23.25 -6.52 27.12
CA SER A 420 22.23 -7.57 26.98
C SER A 420 21.56 -7.49 25.61
N VAL A 421 21.20 -8.65 25.04
CA VAL A 421 20.58 -8.72 23.70
C VAL A 421 19.27 -7.94 23.64
N ASP A 422 18.50 -7.92 24.74
CA ASP A 422 17.29 -7.09 24.88
C ASP A 422 17.61 -5.59 24.79
N GLN A 423 18.64 -5.10 25.48
CA GLN A 423 19.05 -3.70 25.40
C GLN A 423 19.56 -3.34 24.00
N LEU A 424 20.35 -4.23 23.37
CA LEU A 424 20.82 -4.05 21.98
C LEU A 424 19.64 -3.98 21.00
N ALA A 425 18.65 -4.87 21.12
CA ALA A 425 17.45 -4.86 20.30
C ALA A 425 16.67 -3.53 20.46
N LYS A 426 16.45 -3.09 21.71
CA LYS A 426 15.77 -1.83 22.04
C LYS A 426 16.50 -0.61 21.49
N LEU A 427 17.83 -0.63 21.52
CA LEU A 427 18.70 0.43 21.00
C LEU A 427 18.65 0.50 19.47
N VAL A 428 18.89 -0.64 18.79
CA VAL A 428 18.84 -0.76 17.32
C VAL A 428 17.49 -0.32 16.75
N ALA A 429 16.41 -0.68 17.44
CA ALA A 429 15.06 -0.33 17.07
C ALA A 429 14.78 1.19 17.12
N ARG A 430 15.52 1.97 17.92
CA ARG A 430 15.20 3.38 18.24
C ARG A 430 16.25 4.38 17.80
N MET A 431 17.47 3.92 17.50
CA MET A 431 18.49 4.75 16.87
C MET A 431 18.09 5.15 15.44
N LYS A 432 18.72 6.22 14.93
CA LYS A 432 18.65 6.56 13.51
C LYS A 432 19.14 5.38 12.65
N PRO A 433 18.70 5.26 11.39
CA PRO A 433 19.27 4.29 10.46
C PRO A 433 20.80 4.42 10.44
N PRO A 434 21.55 3.30 10.43
CA PRO A 434 22.98 3.34 10.61
C PRO A 434 23.68 4.18 9.55
N TRP A 435 23.15 4.31 8.33
CA TRP A 435 23.73 5.09 7.23
C TRP A 435 22.93 6.36 6.94
N HIS A 436 22.17 6.87 7.92
CA HIS A 436 21.44 8.12 7.78
C HIS A 436 22.39 9.31 7.53
N ASP A 437 22.03 10.15 6.55
CA ASP A 437 22.65 11.44 6.25
C ASP A 437 21.66 12.57 6.60
N VAL A 438 22.16 13.63 7.23
CA VAL A 438 21.38 14.80 7.62
C VAL A 438 20.85 15.59 6.41
N GLU A 439 21.50 15.49 5.25
CA GLU A 439 21.03 16.13 4.02
C GLU A 439 19.73 15.50 3.49
N TYR A 440 19.46 14.23 3.82
CA TYR A 440 18.21 13.56 3.42
C TYR A 440 16.98 14.28 3.97
N ALA A 441 17.01 14.72 5.23
CA ALA A 441 15.88 15.41 5.85
C ALA A 441 15.65 16.81 5.25
N LYS A 442 16.71 17.49 4.80
CA LYS A 442 16.62 18.82 4.17
C LYS A 442 15.96 18.74 2.80
N ASN A 443 16.24 17.69 2.04
CA ASN A 443 15.73 17.52 0.68
C ASN A 443 14.43 16.69 0.63
N ALA A 444 13.84 16.36 1.78
CA ALA A 444 12.76 15.39 1.86
C ALA A 444 11.53 15.74 1.01
N SER A 445 11.26 17.03 0.76
CA SER A 445 10.11 17.46 -0.06
C SER A 445 10.50 17.89 -1.49
N GLY A 446 11.80 17.93 -1.80
CA GLY A 446 12.37 18.44 -3.04
C GLY A 446 12.52 17.37 -4.11
N ALA A 447 13.67 17.37 -4.82
CA ALA A 447 14.00 16.33 -5.77
C ALA A 447 14.21 14.96 -5.08
N PHE A 448 13.93 13.87 -5.80
CA PHE A 448 14.25 12.54 -5.30
C PHE A 448 15.77 12.34 -5.19
N LEU A 449 16.18 11.43 -4.31
CA LEU A 449 17.58 11.03 -4.17
C LEU A 449 17.88 9.87 -5.12
N THR A 450 19.02 9.91 -5.82
CA THR A 450 19.54 8.76 -6.59
C THR A 450 20.66 8.09 -5.81
N LEU A 451 20.54 6.78 -5.58
CA LEU A 451 21.45 5.99 -4.75
C LEU A 451 21.88 4.72 -5.48
N LEU A 452 23.01 4.15 -5.05
CA LEU A 452 23.57 2.91 -5.55
C LEU A 452 23.60 1.87 -4.43
N ALA A 453 22.96 0.73 -4.67
CA ALA A 453 23.02 -0.45 -3.82
C ALA A 453 24.06 -1.43 -4.35
N PRO A 454 24.94 -1.98 -3.49
CA PRO A 454 26.03 -2.85 -3.93
C PRO A 454 25.47 -4.16 -4.50
N GLY A 455 25.59 -4.35 -5.81
CA GLY A 455 24.96 -5.48 -6.51
C GLY A 455 25.75 -6.78 -6.42
N GLN A 456 27.08 -6.68 -6.36
CA GLN A 456 28.00 -7.83 -6.39
C GLN A 456 27.75 -8.76 -7.60
N THR A 457 27.25 -8.21 -8.71
CA THR A 457 27.02 -8.91 -9.98
C THR A 457 27.94 -8.42 -11.09
N GLU A 458 27.99 -9.13 -12.21
CA GLU A 458 28.68 -8.67 -13.43
C GLU A 458 28.12 -7.33 -13.95
N ASP A 459 26.84 -7.03 -13.68
CA ASP A 459 26.18 -5.77 -14.04
C ASP A 459 26.54 -4.58 -13.13
N GLY A 460 27.35 -4.80 -12.09
CA GLY A 460 27.73 -3.76 -11.12
C GLY A 460 26.69 -3.52 -10.02
N ASP A 461 26.61 -2.26 -9.57
CA ASP A 461 25.70 -1.80 -8.52
C ASP A 461 24.32 -1.43 -9.10
N PHE A 462 23.28 -1.55 -8.27
CA PHE A 462 21.91 -1.25 -8.67
C PHE A 462 21.54 0.19 -8.31
N THR A 463 21.10 0.96 -9.28
CA THR A 463 20.58 2.31 -9.05
C THR A 463 19.13 2.25 -8.56
N TYR A 464 18.77 3.16 -7.65
CA TYR A 464 17.40 3.36 -7.24
C TYR A 464 17.15 4.81 -6.82
N HIS A 465 15.91 5.26 -6.94
CA HIS A 465 15.46 6.59 -6.54
C HIS A 465 14.61 6.54 -5.29
N VAL A 466 14.78 7.52 -4.41
CA VAL A 466 14.00 7.63 -3.16
C VAL A 466 13.37 9.00 -3.06
N GLN A 467 12.04 9.01 -2.91
CA GLN A 467 11.29 10.16 -2.45
C GLN A 467 10.90 9.99 -0.99
N LEU A 468 11.34 10.91 -0.16
CA LEU A 468 10.93 10.99 1.24
C LEU A 468 9.62 11.79 1.35
N PRO A 469 8.80 11.54 2.38
CA PRO A 469 7.63 12.37 2.64
C PRO A 469 8.03 13.72 3.27
N PRO A 470 7.15 14.74 3.20
CA PRO A 470 7.36 16.00 3.91
C PRO A 470 7.59 15.79 5.40
N GLU A 471 8.48 16.60 5.98
CA GLU A 471 8.84 16.54 7.41
C GLU A 471 9.39 15.17 7.84
N TYR A 472 10.18 14.53 6.97
CA TYR A 472 10.84 13.27 7.29
C TYR A 472 11.74 13.40 8.55
N ASP A 473 11.49 12.54 9.53
CA ASP A 473 12.18 12.46 10.82
C ASP A 473 12.82 11.07 10.97
N PRO A 474 14.15 10.93 11.08
CA PRO A 474 14.83 9.64 11.13
C PRO A 474 14.52 8.81 12.40
N TYR A 475 13.84 9.38 13.40
CA TYR A 475 13.36 8.66 14.59
C TYR A 475 11.92 8.16 14.46
N ARG A 476 11.17 8.60 13.44
CA ARG A 476 9.84 8.07 13.09
C ARG A 476 9.98 6.96 12.05
N ARG A 477 9.16 5.91 12.14
CA ARG A 477 9.13 4.84 11.12
C ARG A 477 8.04 5.11 10.09
N TYR A 478 8.40 4.98 8.82
CA TYR A 478 7.53 5.32 7.69
C TYR A 478 7.08 4.06 6.94
N PRO A 479 5.80 3.93 6.59
CA PRO A 479 5.41 2.93 5.59
C PRO A 479 6.09 3.25 4.26
N THR A 480 6.37 2.22 3.46
CA THR A 480 7.19 2.35 2.26
C THR A 480 6.57 1.63 1.07
N LEU A 481 6.59 2.30 -0.08
CA LEU A 481 6.28 1.73 -1.39
C LEU A 481 7.60 1.41 -2.11
N LEU A 482 7.78 0.16 -2.52
CA LEU A 482 8.81 -0.27 -3.46
C LEU A 482 8.15 -0.46 -4.82
N VAL A 483 8.50 0.39 -5.79
CA VAL A 483 7.78 0.55 -7.04
C VAL A 483 8.65 0.08 -8.22
N LEU A 484 8.06 -0.73 -9.10
CA LEU A 484 8.72 -1.34 -10.24
C LEU A 484 8.08 -0.84 -11.53
N ASN A 485 8.86 -0.14 -12.36
CA ASN A 485 8.39 0.35 -13.65
C ASN A 485 8.09 -0.81 -14.62
N GLY A 486 7.18 -0.58 -15.56
CA GLY A 486 6.88 -1.47 -16.68
C GLY A 486 7.84 -1.28 -17.85
N SER A 487 7.55 -1.91 -18.99
CA SER A 487 8.46 -1.92 -20.15
C SER A 487 8.56 -0.57 -20.88
N TYR A 488 7.61 0.33 -20.63
CA TYR A 488 7.45 1.59 -21.39
C TYR A 488 7.48 2.85 -20.51
N ASN A 489 7.72 2.71 -19.22
CA ASN A 489 7.92 3.84 -18.31
C ASN A 489 9.26 3.71 -17.57
N THR A 490 9.82 4.84 -17.18
CA THR A 490 11.06 4.87 -16.39
C THR A 490 10.75 4.70 -14.89
N PRO A 491 11.74 4.32 -14.07
CA PRO A 491 11.61 4.33 -12.61
C PRO A 491 11.15 5.68 -12.04
N GLU A 492 11.57 6.81 -12.62
CA GLU A 492 11.10 8.13 -12.21
C GLU A 492 9.63 8.35 -12.54
N GLN A 493 9.15 7.91 -13.70
CA GLN A 493 7.73 7.99 -14.04
C GLN A 493 6.88 7.09 -13.12
N GLU A 494 7.41 5.93 -12.74
CA GLU A 494 6.79 5.07 -11.73
C GLU A 494 6.75 5.74 -10.35
N LEU A 495 7.83 6.42 -9.95
CA LEU A 495 7.87 7.22 -8.71
C LEU A 495 6.86 8.37 -8.76
N ASP A 496 6.77 9.07 -9.88
CA ASP A 496 5.84 10.18 -10.11
C ASP A 496 4.38 9.76 -9.96
N PHE A 497 4.01 8.55 -10.38
CA PHE A 497 2.65 8.03 -10.18
C PHE A 497 2.22 8.08 -8.71
N TRP A 498 3.13 7.76 -7.78
CA TRP A 498 2.85 7.70 -6.35
C TRP A 498 3.12 9.01 -5.62
N ALA A 499 4.30 9.61 -5.88
CA ALA A 499 4.77 10.81 -5.19
C ALA A 499 4.29 12.11 -5.84
N GLY A 500 3.72 12.05 -7.05
CA GLY A 500 3.33 13.19 -7.86
C GLY A 500 4.54 13.90 -8.47
N SER A 501 4.44 14.35 -9.73
CA SER A 501 5.52 15.08 -10.39
C SER A 501 5.91 16.37 -9.63
N PRO A 502 7.18 16.79 -9.69
CA PRO A 502 7.65 17.96 -8.95
C PRO A 502 7.00 19.25 -9.49
N LEU A 503 6.39 20.04 -8.62
CA LEU A 503 5.78 21.31 -8.97
C LEU A 503 6.74 22.47 -8.65
N PRO A 504 6.91 23.46 -9.55
CA PRO A 504 7.74 24.62 -9.27
C PRO A 504 7.25 25.37 -8.02
N VAL A 505 8.19 25.84 -7.20
CA VAL A 505 7.91 26.71 -6.06
C VAL A 505 8.64 28.02 -6.26
N GLU A 506 7.91 29.15 -6.15
CA GLU A 506 8.48 30.48 -6.33
C GLU A 506 9.61 30.72 -5.32
N GLY A 507 10.77 31.16 -5.81
CA GLY A 507 11.96 31.38 -4.98
C GLY A 507 12.77 30.12 -4.62
N SER A 508 12.40 28.94 -5.14
CA SER A 508 13.16 27.70 -4.98
C SER A 508 13.73 27.21 -6.31
N ALA A 509 14.97 26.72 -6.28
CA ALA A 509 15.57 26.03 -7.43
C ALA A 509 15.00 24.61 -7.62
N GLU A 510 14.41 24.03 -6.56
CA GLU A 510 13.84 22.69 -6.56
C GLU A 510 12.30 22.74 -6.50
N GLY A 511 11.66 21.89 -7.29
CA GLY A 511 10.21 21.68 -7.21
C GLY A 511 9.82 20.81 -6.02
N VAL A 512 8.57 20.93 -5.56
CA VAL A 512 8.03 20.15 -4.44
C VAL A 512 7.02 19.13 -4.92
N ARG A 513 7.09 17.92 -4.38
CA ARG A 513 6.16 16.84 -4.68
C ARG A 513 5.00 16.80 -3.69
N ARG A 514 3.78 16.59 -4.19
CA ARG A 514 2.53 16.64 -3.40
C ARG A 514 1.56 15.49 -3.71
N GLY A 515 2.04 14.41 -4.32
CA GLY A 515 1.22 13.24 -4.64
C GLY A 515 0.77 12.46 -3.41
N GLN A 516 0.03 11.37 -3.63
CA GLN A 516 -0.65 10.66 -2.54
C GLN A 516 0.33 10.00 -1.56
N ALA A 517 1.48 9.49 -2.02
CA ALA A 517 2.52 9.00 -1.10
C ALA A 517 2.99 10.10 -0.14
N MET A 518 3.16 11.33 -0.64
CA MET A 518 3.54 12.49 0.18
C MET A 518 2.43 12.86 1.16
N ARG A 519 1.17 12.84 0.72
CA ARG A 519 0.00 13.12 1.56
C ARG A 519 -0.17 12.11 2.70
N HIS A 520 0.10 10.83 2.45
CA HIS A 520 -0.06 9.76 3.43
C HIS A 520 1.21 9.48 4.26
N GLY A 521 2.31 10.18 4.00
CA GLY A 521 3.57 10.03 4.74
C GLY A 521 4.30 8.72 4.43
N TYR A 522 4.35 8.32 3.16
CA TYR A 522 5.07 7.14 2.68
C TYR A 522 6.42 7.54 2.10
N ILE A 523 7.43 6.68 2.33
CA ILE A 523 8.66 6.70 1.52
C ILE A 523 8.35 5.95 0.21
N THR A 524 8.76 6.49 -0.93
CA THR A 524 8.60 5.83 -2.23
C THR A 524 9.98 5.54 -2.81
N ILE A 525 10.22 4.29 -3.16
CA ILE A 525 11.50 3.79 -3.69
C ILE A 525 11.24 3.20 -5.07
N ALA A 526 11.82 3.79 -6.11
CA ALA A 526 11.77 3.24 -7.46
C ALA A 526 13.12 2.60 -7.81
N VAL A 527 13.12 1.34 -8.25
CA VAL A 527 14.36 0.58 -8.51
C VAL A 527 14.63 0.55 -10.01
N GLU A 528 15.87 0.78 -10.45
CA GLU A 528 16.31 0.45 -11.81
C GLU A 528 16.57 -1.07 -11.89
N TRP A 529 15.49 -1.84 -11.91
CA TRP A 529 15.54 -3.30 -11.80
C TRP A 529 15.71 -4.01 -13.14
N GLN A 530 15.32 -3.35 -14.23
CA GLN A 530 15.41 -3.88 -15.60
C GLN A 530 16.82 -3.74 -16.17
N LYS A 531 17.17 -4.64 -17.08
CA LYS A 531 18.33 -4.43 -17.96
C LYS A 531 17.95 -3.47 -19.09
N PRO A 532 18.92 -2.79 -19.73
CA PRO A 532 18.66 -2.03 -20.95
C PRO A 532 17.93 -2.89 -22.00
N HIS A 533 16.87 -2.33 -22.59
CA HIS A 533 16.05 -3.00 -23.63
C HIS A 533 15.36 -4.29 -23.19
N GLN A 534 15.08 -4.45 -21.90
CA GLN A 534 14.24 -5.53 -21.40
C GLN A 534 12.77 -5.18 -21.58
N TYR A 535 12.01 -6.05 -22.25
CA TYR A 535 10.58 -5.84 -22.53
C TYR A 535 9.65 -6.81 -21.80
N ASP A 536 10.22 -7.87 -21.23
CA ASP A 536 9.52 -8.97 -20.56
C ASP A 536 10.16 -9.23 -19.19
N TYR A 537 9.39 -9.77 -18.24
CA TYR A 537 9.93 -10.17 -16.94
C TYR A 537 10.65 -11.52 -17.05
N GLU A 538 11.95 -11.56 -16.76
CA GLU A 538 12.76 -12.76 -17.02
C GLU A 538 12.71 -13.80 -15.90
N TYR A 539 12.15 -13.44 -14.73
CA TYR A 539 12.12 -14.24 -13.50
C TYR A 539 13.51 -14.60 -12.94
N SER A 540 14.52 -13.82 -13.29
CA SER A 540 15.93 -14.07 -12.99
C SER A 540 16.29 -13.72 -11.54
N GLY A 541 17.33 -14.40 -11.02
CA GLY A 541 17.90 -14.06 -9.72
C GLY A 541 18.49 -12.64 -9.67
N ARG A 542 18.91 -12.10 -10.82
CA ARG A 542 19.40 -10.72 -10.96
C ARG A 542 18.30 -9.70 -10.65
N GLU A 543 17.11 -9.87 -11.21
CA GLU A 543 15.98 -8.96 -10.95
C GLU A 543 15.55 -9.02 -9.48
N HIS A 544 15.48 -10.21 -8.89
CA HIS A 544 15.23 -10.40 -7.46
C HIS A 544 16.30 -9.71 -6.61
N LEU A 545 17.59 -9.90 -6.96
CA LEU A 545 18.70 -9.30 -6.25
C LEU A 545 18.69 -7.76 -6.35
N ALA A 546 18.36 -7.19 -7.50
CA ALA A 546 18.25 -5.74 -7.70
C ALA A 546 17.22 -5.13 -6.73
N VAL A 547 16.03 -5.73 -6.67
CA VAL A 547 14.93 -5.24 -5.83
C VAL A 547 15.23 -5.42 -4.34
N LEU A 548 15.64 -6.63 -3.93
CA LEU A 548 15.89 -6.94 -2.52
C LEU A 548 17.12 -6.21 -1.95
N THR A 549 18.18 -6.05 -2.75
CA THR A 549 19.38 -5.32 -2.32
C THR A 549 19.09 -3.83 -2.19
N SER A 550 18.38 -3.24 -3.15
CA SER A 550 17.98 -1.83 -3.09
C SER A 550 17.11 -1.53 -1.87
N LEU A 551 16.14 -2.41 -1.57
CA LEU A 551 15.33 -2.28 -0.34
C LEU A 551 16.19 -2.36 0.92
N ARG A 552 17.10 -3.35 1.02
CA ARG A 552 18.00 -3.50 2.18
C ARG A 552 18.94 -2.31 2.33
N ASP A 553 19.47 -1.76 1.24
CA ASP A 553 20.29 -0.55 1.26
C ASP A 553 19.49 0.66 1.76
N ALA A 554 18.26 0.85 1.25
CA ALA A 554 17.36 1.89 1.70
C ALA A 554 17.02 1.75 3.19
N MET A 555 16.80 0.54 3.71
CA MET A 555 16.54 0.28 5.13
C MET A 555 17.73 0.64 6.04
N ARG A 556 18.95 0.69 5.52
CA ARG A 556 20.14 1.17 6.25
C ARG A 556 20.22 2.69 6.30
N ARG A 557 19.65 3.40 5.33
CA ARG A 557 19.73 4.86 5.15
C ARG A 557 18.51 5.61 5.70
N PHE A 558 17.34 4.99 5.59
CA PHE A 558 16.06 5.60 5.89
C PHE A 558 15.29 4.82 6.96
N SER A 559 14.41 5.52 7.67
CA SER A 559 13.63 4.98 8.77
C SER A 559 12.36 4.31 8.25
N ILE A 560 12.56 3.18 7.59
CA ILE A 560 11.50 2.34 7.02
C ILE A 560 10.84 1.52 8.12
N ASP A 561 9.51 1.48 8.12
CA ASP A 561 8.72 0.53 8.89
C ASP A 561 8.71 -0.81 8.14
N THR A 562 9.53 -1.77 8.57
CA THR A 562 9.68 -3.08 7.93
C THR A 562 8.41 -3.90 7.95
N ASP A 563 7.45 -3.56 8.81
CA ASP A 563 6.14 -4.21 8.82
C ASP A 563 5.12 -3.54 7.88
N ARG A 564 5.47 -2.44 7.21
CA ARG A 564 4.62 -1.71 6.26
C ARG A 564 5.35 -1.37 4.96
N VAL A 565 6.07 -2.36 4.42
CA VAL A 565 6.66 -2.30 3.08
C VAL A 565 5.72 -2.96 2.07
N TYR A 566 5.36 -2.24 1.02
CA TYR A 566 4.46 -2.67 -0.04
C TYR A 566 5.21 -2.76 -1.36
N LEU A 567 5.02 -3.86 -2.09
CA LEU A 567 5.62 -4.07 -3.41
C LEU A 567 4.57 -3.80 -4.50
N THR A 568 4.89 -2.97 -5.47
CA THR A 568 3.97 -2.60 -6.54
C THR A 568 4.70 -2.40 -7.85
N GLY A 569 3.97 -2.50 -8.96
CA GLY A 569 4.50 -2.12 -10.25
C GLY A 569 3.43 -2.20 -11.32
N HIS A 570 3.77 -1.62 -12.48
CA HIS A 570 2.93 -1.67 -13.68
C HIS A 570 3.48 -2.69 -14.66
N ASP A 571 2.59 -3.40 -15.36
CA ASP A 571 2.94 -4.20 -16.53
C ASP A 571 3.93 -5.33 -16.17
N ILE A 572 5.13 -5.39 -16.76
CA ILE A 572 6.17 -6.36 -16.33
C ILE A 572 6.64 -6.12 -14.89
N GLY A 573 6.57 -4.88 -14.39
CA GLY A 573 6.81 -4.56 -12.99
C GLY A 573 5.66 -5.03 -12.08
N GLY A 574 4.44 -5.08 -12.61
CA GLY A 574 3.29 -5.69 -11.92
C GLY A 574 3.43 -7.21 -11.82
N GLU A 575 3.88 -7.86 -12.89
CA GLU A 575 4.21 -9.29 -12.89
C GLU A 575 5.35 -9.60 -11.91
N ALA A 576 6.43 -8.83 -11.93
CA ALA A 576 7.54 -8.94 -10.98
C ALA A 576 7.08 -8.76 -9.52
N ALA A 577 6.21 -7.77 -9.26
CA ALA A 577 5.63 -7.54 -7.94
C ALA A 577 4.81 -8.75 -7.45
N TRP A 578 4.07 -9.41 -8.35
CA TRP A 578 3.28 -10.59 -8.03
C TRP A 578 4.15 -11.83 -7.77
N ASP A 579 5.19 -12.05 -8.58
CA ASP A 579 6.15 -13.14 -8.39
C ASP A 579 6.94 -12.97 -7.08
N MET A 580 7.65 -11.85 -6.91
CA MET A 580 8.47 -11.58 -5.72
C MET A 580 7.64 -11.50 -4.44
N GLY A 581 6.39 -11.02 -4.54
CA GLY A 581 5.44 -11.03 -3.43
C GLY A 581 5.20 -12.44 -2.88
N GLN A 582 5.07 -13.44 -3.75
CA GLN A 582 4.86 -14.85 -3.38
C GLN A 582 6.16 -15.60 -3.06
N SER A 583 7.28 -15.11 -3.57
CA SER A 583 8.61 -15.70 -3.38
C SER A 583 9.15 -15.37 -1.99
N HIS A 584 8.82 -14.18 -1.49
CA HIS A 584 9.26 -13.68 -0.18
C HIS A 584 8.06 -13.14 0.64
N PRO A 585 7.04 -13.97 0.92
CA PRO A 585 5.81 -13.52 1.59
C PRO A 585 6.04 -13.05 3.03
N ASP A 586 7.22 -13.35 3.60
CA ASP A 586 7.69 -12.91 4.91
C ASP A 586 8.30 -11.49 4.90
N MET A 587 8.40 -10.83 3.75
CA MET A 587 8.99 -9.49 3.62
C MET A 587 7.95 -8.37 3.47
N TRP A 588 6.77 -8.67 2.94
CA TRP A 588 5.84 -7.65 2.45
C TRP A 588 4.61 -7.53 3.36
N ALA A 589 4.12 -6.30 3.54
CA ALA A 589 2.81 -6.05 4.13
C ALA A 589 1.67 -6.32 3.12
N GLY A 590 1.98 -6.27 1.83
CA GLY A 590 1.10 -6.59 0.72
C GLY A 590 1.75 -6.26 -0.62
N ALA A 591 1.19 -6.79 -1.71
CA ALA A 591 1.61 -6.44 -3.07
C ALA A 591 0.44 -5.91 -3.92
N ILE A 592 0.75 -4.98 -4.82
CA ILE A 592 -0.21 -4.32 -5.70
C ILE A 592 0.23 -4.46 -7.17
N PRO A 593 -0.08 -5.59 -7.82
CA PRO A 593 0.18 -5.74 -9.25
C PRO A 593 -0.82 -4.93 -10.08
N ILE A 594 -0.34 -3.94 -10.84
CA ILE A 594 -1.16 -3.14 -11.75
C ILE A 594 -0.90 -3.63 -13.17
N ILE A 595 -1.97 -4.00 -13.88
CA ILE A 595 -1.95 -4.60 -15.22
C ILE A 595 -0.86 -5.69 -15.39
N PRO A 596 -0.73 -6.65 -14.46
CA PRO A 596 0.32 -7.65 -14.58
C PRO A 596 0.15 -8.46 -15.86
N ARG A 597 1.21 -8.54 -16.66
CA ARG A 597 1.21 -9.38 -17.85
C ARG A 597 1.10 -10.84 -17.46
N TYR A 598 0.46 -11.60 -18.34
CA TYR A 598 0.50 -13.05 -18.31
C TYR A 598 1.22 -13.52 -19.56
N GLU A 599 2.37 -14.15 -19.39
CA GLU A 599 2.94 -14.96 -20.46
C GLU A 599 2.27 -16.34 -20.48
N ASN A 600 2.08 -16.91 -21.68
CA ASN A 600 1.46 -18.23 -21.86
C ASN A 600 2.11 -19.33 -20.98
N ASP A 601 3.36 -19.12 -20.58
CA ASP A 601 4.13 -19.97 -19.69
C ASP A 601 4.48 -19.26 -18.36
N GLN A 602 3.49 -18.77 -17.59
CA GLN A 602 3.71 -18.26 -16.22
C GLN A 602 4.62 -19.20 -15.42
N LYS A 603 5.91 -18.85 -15.34
CA LYS A 603 6.95 -19.80 -14.96
C LYS A 603 6.77 -20.23 -13.51
N TYR A 604 6.63 -19.28 -12.60
CA TYR A 604 6.65 -19.60 -11.16
C TYR A 604 5.31 -19.33 -10.47
N ILE A 605 4.67 -18.19 -10.77
CA ILE A 605 3.44 -17.71 -10.14
C ILE A 605 2.34 -18.79 -10.07
N ALA A 606 2.08 -19.48 -11.18
CA ALA A 606 1.02 -20.50 -11.24
C ALA A 606 1.34 -21.77 -10.43
N HIS A 607 2.61 -22.01 -10.13
CA HIS A 607 3.15 -23.22 -9.50
C HIS A 607 3.47 -23.04 -8.01
N THR A 608 3.66 -21.79 -7.55
CA THR A 608 3.86 -21.43 -6.14
C THR A 608 2.68 -20.63 -5.58
N TRP A 609 1.53 -20.66 -6.26
CA TRP A 609 0.33 -19.89 -5.94
C TRP A 609 -0.17 -20.06 -4.49
N GLU A 610 0.12 -21.19 -3.83
CA GLU A 610 -0.21 -21.40 -2.42
C GLU A 610 0.48 -20.40 -1.49
N ASN A 611 1.65 -19.89 -1.86
CA ASN A 611 2.40 -18.90 -1.06
C ASN A 611 1.61 -17.58 -0.89
N ALA A 612 0.68 -17.27 -1.81
CA ALA A 612 -0.20 -16.11 -1.71
C ALA A 612 -1.12 -16.14 -0.48
N GLU A 613 -1.24 -17.27 0.24
CA GLU A 613 -1.97 -17.35 1.52
C GLU A 613 -1.38 -16.41 2.57
N TYR A 614 -0.10 -16.07 2.46
CA TYR A 614 0.63 -15.31 3.48
C TYR A 614 0.88 -13.85 3.11
N ILE A 615 0.45 -13.39 1.94
CA ILE A 615 0.61 -12.01 1.47
C ILE A 615 -0.71 -11.46 0.91
N PRO A 616 -1.21 -10.30 1.40
CA PRO A 616 -2.34 -9.62 0.79
C PRO A 616 -2.03 -9.14 -0.64
N LEU A 617 -2.94 -9.36 -1.59
CA LEU A 617 -2.79 -9.00 -3.01
C LEU A 617 -3.91 -8.05 -3.48
N TYR A 618 -3.53 -6.93 -4.11
CA TYR A 618 -4.45 -5.96 -4.71
C TYR A 618 -4.17 -5.80 -6.21
N PHE A 619 -4.96 -6.45 -7.06
CA PHE A 619 -4.82 -6.37 -8.50
C PHE A 619 -5.62 -5.20 -9.07
N VAL A 620 -5.08 -4.54 -10.08
CA VAL A 620 -5.78 -3.51 -10.86
C VAL A 620 -5.66 -3.87 -12.34
N ALA A 621 -6.77 -3.84 -13.09
CA ALA A 621 -6.76 -4.15 -14.51
C ALA A 621 -7.86 -3.38 -15.28
N GLY A 622 -7.68 -3.23 -16.59
CA GLY A 622 -8.72 -2.74 -17.50
C GLY A 622 -9.52 -3.89 -18.11
N GLN A 623 -10.83 -3.73 -18.22
CA GLN A 623 -11.70 -4.74 -18.86
C GLN A 623 -11.32 -5.00 -20.33
N LEU A 624 -10.87 -3.96 -21.04
CA LEU A 624 -10.48 -4.02 -22.46
C LEU A 624 -8.95 -4.00 -22.64
N ASP A 625 -8.18 -4.25 -21.58
CA ASP A 625 -6.72 -4.42 -21.66
C ASP A 625 -6.37 -5.80 -22.25
N GLY A 626 -6.52 -5.92 -23.57
CA GLY A 626 -6.17 -7.11 -24.33
C GLY A 626 -6.78 -8.39 -23.77
N ARG A 627 -5.92 -9.34 -23.37
CA ARG A 627 -6.32 -10.62 -22.79
C ARG A 627 -5.95 -10.74 -21.30
N THR A 628 -5.51 -9.66 -20.66
CA THR A 628 -5.01 -9.63 -19.27
C THR A 628 -5.95 -10.37 -18.30
N ILE A 629 -7.26 -10.11 -18.36
CA ILE A 629 -8.23 -10.79 -17.50
C ILE A 629 -8.33 -12.29 -17.80
N ALA A 630 -8.45 -12.65 -19.08
CA ALA A 630 -8.68 -14.03 -19.51
C ALA A 630 -7.46 -14.92 -19.24
N GLU A 631 -6.27 -14.38 -19.47
CA GLU A 631 -4.99 -15.07 -19.28
C GLU A 631 -4.69 -15.29 -17.79
N ASN A 632 -4.90 -14.27 -16.94
CA ASN A 632 -4.70 -14.40 -15.50
C ASN A 632 -5.83 -15.14 -14.75
N ALA A 633 -6.95 -15.41 -15.42
CA ALA A 633 -8.16 -15.94 -14.78
C ALA A 633 -7.92 -17.25 -14.02
N GLN A 634 -7.02 -18.12 -14.52
CA GLN A 634 -6.74 -19.39 -13.86
C GLN A 634 -6.23 -19.19 -12.42
N VAL A 635 -5.28 -18.28 -12.21
CA VAL A 635 -4.69 -18.05 -10.89
C VAL A 635 -5.59 -17.15 -10.04
N TRP A 636 -6.14 -16.07 -10.60
CA TRP A 636 -7.07 -15.20 -9.87
C TRP A 636 -8.31 -15.93 -9.37
N ASN A 637 -8.85 -16.87 -10.13
CA ASN A 637 -9.97 -17.69 -9.67
C ASN A 637 -9.59 -18.56 -8.47
N LYS A 638 -8.35 -19.07 -8.37
CA LYS A 638 -7.90 -19.81 -7.18
C LYS A 638 -7.90 -18.91 -5.95
N TYR A 639 -7.35 -17.69 -6.09
CA TYR A 639 -7.28 -16.72 -5.00
C TYR A 639 -8.68 -16.26 -4.54
N LEU A 640 -9.55 -15.92 -5.49
CA LEU A 640 -10.86 -15.34 -5.18
C LEU A 640 -11.90 -16.37 -4.74
N ARG A 641 -11.69 -17.68 -4.95
CA ARG A 641 -12.64 -18.71 -4.50
C ARG A 641 -12.37 -19.22 -3.08
N LEU A 642 -11.14 -19.09 -2.58
CA LEU A 642 -10.71 -19.72 -1.33
C LEU A 642 -10.49 -18.65 -0.24
N LYS A 643 -11.15 -18.83 0.92
CA LYS A 643 -11.12 -17.87 2.05
C LYS A 643 -9.71 -17.49 2.53
N ARG A 644 -8.75 -18.41 2.40
CA ARG A 644 -7.38 -18.27 2.90
C ARG A 644 -6.56 -17.19 2.19
N PHE A 645 -6.91 -16.82 0.96
CA PHE A 645 -6.21 -15.75 0.23
C PHE A 645 -6.89 -14.40 0.47
N ASP A 646 -6.09 -13.40 0.83
CA ASP A 646 -6.56 -12.02 0.95
C ASP A 646 -6.34 -11.27 -0.37
N THR A 647 -7.24 -11.47 -1.32
CA THR A 647 -7.13 -10.91 -2.67
C THR A 647 -8.29 -9.98 -3.00
N THR A 648 -7.96 -8.82 -3.56
CA THR A 648 -8.90 -7.89 -4.18
C THR A 648 -8.48 -7.67 -5.63
N LEU A 649 -9.41 -7.71 -6.57
CA LEU A 649 -9.17 -7.32 -7.96
C LEU A 649 -10.12 -6.16 -8.31
N ALA A 650 -9.56 -5.02 -8.70
CA ALA A 650 -10.29 -3.86 -9.22
C ALA A 650 -10.18 -3.84 -10.74
N GLU A 651 -11.29 -4.13 -11.42
CA GLU A 651 -11.36 -4.13 -12.89
C GLU A 651 -12.13 -2.90 -13.38
N TYR A 652 -11.47 -2.02 -14.12
CA TYR A 652 -12.05 -0.81 -14.66
C TYR A 652 -12.88 -1.08 -15.92
N GLN A 653 -14.13 -0.63 -15.91
CA GLN A 653 -15.10 -0.92 -16.95
C GLN A 653 -14.79 -0.15 -18.24
N GLY A 654 -14.70 -0.88 -19.36
CA GLY A 654 -14.38 -0.33 -20.66
C GLY A 654 -12.98 0.26 -20.82
N ARG A 655 -12.10 0.19 -19.81
CA ARG A 655 -10.75 0.77 -19.88
C ARG A 655 -9.73 -0.23 -20.42
N GLY A 656 -8.72 0.31 -21.10
CA GLY A 656 -7.66 -0.46 -21.77
C GLY A 656 -6.37 -0.53 -20.96
N HIS A 657 -5.24 -0.59 -21.65
CA HIS A 657 -3.91 -0.55 -21.05
C HIS A 657 -3.56 0.87 -20.57
N GLU A 658 -3.66 1.11 -19.27
CA GLU A 658 -3.49 2.44 -18.67
C GLU A 658 -2.87 2.36 -17.26
N PRO A 659 -2.31 3.43 -16.70
CA PRO A 659 -1.73 3.41 -15.35
C PRO A 659 -2.75 3.32 -14.20
N PHE A 660 -4.05 3.55 -14.45
CA PHE A 660 -5.11 3.51 -13.43
C PHE A 660 -4.88 4.40 -12.20
N HIS A 661 -4.41 5.64 -12.41
CA HIS A 661 -4.27 6.62 -11.31
C HIS A 661 -5.59 6.89 -10.57
N ASP A 662 -6.74 6.67 -11.23
CA ASP A 662 -8.08 6.69 -10.62
C ASP A 662 -8.19 5.79 -9.36
N GLU A 663 -7.38 4.73 -9.26
CA GLU A 663 -7.42 3.75 -8.17
C GLU A 663 -6.58 4.17 -6.95
N ILE A 664 -5.68 5.14 -7.09
CA ILE A 664 -4.61 5.42 -6.12
C ILE A 664 -5.11 5.62 -4.68
N LEU A 665 -6.23 6.33 -4.50
CA LEU A 665 -6.80 6.57 -3.16
C LEU A 665 -7.30 5.28 -2.50
N ASN A 666 -7.85 4.35 -3.29
CA ASN A 666 -8.33 3.07 -2.80
C ASN A 666 -7.17 2.13 -2.47
N MET A 667 -6.06 2.25 -3.19
CA MET A 667 -4.82 1.53 -2.86
C MET A 667 -4.24 2.01 -1.50
N PHE A 668 -4.24 3.32 -1.24
CA PHE A 668 -3.84 3.85 0.08
C PHE A 668 -4.81 3.46 1.20
N ASP A 669 -6.12 3.46 0.93
CA ASP A 669 -7.13 2.95 1.86
C ASP A 669 -6.88 1.47 2.17
N TRP A 670 -6.68 0.64 1.14
CA TRP A 670 -6.34 -0.78 1.30
C TRP A 670 -5.08 -0.99 2.14
N MET A 671 -3.99 -0.29 1.82
CA MET A 671 -2.74 -0.37 2.59
C MET A 671 -2.92 0.05 4.05
N SER A 672 -3.87 0.93 4.37
CA SER A 672 -4.12 1.34 5.76
C SER A 672 -4.59 0.18 6.67
N PHE A 673 -5.14 -0.89 6.09
CA PHE A 673 -5.58 -2.09 6.79
C PHE A 673 -4.52 -3.21 6.81
N LYS A 674 -3.37 -3.01 6.17
CA LYS A 674 -2.37 -4.06 5.99
C LYS A 674 -1.12 -3.77 6.81
N LYS A 675 -0.58 -4.85 7.37
CA LYS A 675 0.68 -4.85 8.10
C LYS A 675 1.23 -6.27 8.05
N ARG A 676 2.52 -6.41 7.82
CA ARG A 676 3.23 -7.67 7.96
C ARG A 676 3.21 -8.11 9.42
N GLY A 677 2.78 -9.34 9.66
CA GLY A 677 2.81 -9.96 10.98
C GLY A 677 4.14 -10.65 11.28
N GLY A 678 4.27 -11.18 12.50
CA GLY A 678 5.27 -12.21 12.79
C GLY A 678 4.99 -13.52 12.03
N PRO A 679 5.81 -14.56 12.23
CA PRO A 679 5.59 -15.84 11.56
C PRO A 679 4.20 -16.41 11.83
N PRO A 680 3.51 -16.94 10.81
CA PRO A 680 2.31 -17.73 11.00
C PRO A 680 2.59 -18.91 11.94
N ALA A 681 1.61 -19.29 12.76
CA ALA A 681 1.72 -20.46 13.64
C ALA A 681 2.02 -21.76 12.85
N LYS A 682 1.58 -21.82 11.60
CA LYS A 682 1.96 -22.83 10.63
C LYS A 682 2.08 -22.19 9.26
N PHE A 683 3.12 -22.55 8.51
CA PHE A 683 3.24 -22.23 7.10
C PHE A 683 3.74 -23.43 6.29
N ASP A 684 3.48 -23.39 4.99
CA ASP A 684 3.91 -24.35 3.97
C ASP A 684 4.08 -23.57 2.67
N CYS A 685 5.34 -23.29 2.31
CA CYS A 685 5.69 -22.51 1.13
C CYS A 685 6.40 -23.39 0.10
N GLY A 686 6.01 -23.23 -1.16
CA GLY A 686 6.69 -23.85 -2.30
C GLY A 686 7.85 -22.98 -2.80
N ALA A 687 8.98 -23.61 -3.11
CA ALA A 687 10.15 -23.01 -3.72
C ALA A 687 10.54 -23.78 -5.00
N LEU A 688 10.87 -23.04 -6.05
CA LEU A 688 11.29 -23.59 -7.35
C LEU A 688 12.64 -23.02 -7.83
N ARG A 689 13.18 -22.05 -7.10
CA ARG A 689 14.43 -21.37 -7.45
C ARG A 689 15.39 -21.44 -6.26
N PRO A 690 16.71 -21.52 -6.52
CA PRO A 690 17.70 -21.61 -5.45
C PRO A 690 17.69 -20.43 -4.47
N TRP A 691 17.21 -19.26 -4.89
CA TRP A 691 17.13 -18.05 -4.07
C TRP A 691 15.81 -17.89 -3.30
N ASP A 692 14.83 -18.78 -3.51
CA ASP A 692 13.58 -18.83 -2.73
C ASP A 692 13.77 -19.72 -1.48
N ASN A 693 14.83 -19.45 -0.70
CA ASN A 693 15.35 -20.39 0.29
C ASN A 693 15.09 -20.00 1.75
N PHE A 694 14.41 -18.88 1.99
CA PHE A 694 14.10 -18.37 3.33
C PHE A 694 12.60 -18.12 3.49
N PHE A 695 12.00 -18.67 4.54
CA PHE A 695 10.62 -18.39 4.93
C PHE A 695 10.51 -18.23 6.45
N TRP A 696 10.30 -16.98 6.88
CA TRP A 696 10.21 -16.48 8.27
C TRP A 696 11.34 -16.85 9.21
N TRP A 697 11.56 -18.12 9.51
CA TRP A 697 12.55 -18.59 10.47
C TRP A 697 13.29 -19.85 10.02
N ILE A 698 12.96 -20.36 8.82
CA ILE A 698 13.63 -21.50 8.21
C ILE A 698 14.39 -20.98 6.99
N GLU A 699 15.69 -21.13 7.02
CA GLU A 699 16.58 -20.92 5.88
C GLU A 699 17.14 -22.26 5.44
N VAL A 700 17.09 -22.55 4.15
CA VAL A 700 17.62 -23.77 3.57
C VAL A 700 18.90 -23.45 2.81
N ASP A 701 19.98 -24.11 3.21
CA ASP A 701 21.23 -24.09 2.48
C ASP A 701 21.16 -25.15 1.37
N GLU A 702 21.36 -24.70 0.13
CA GLU A 702 21.24 -25.48 -1.11
C GLU A 702 19.99 -26.39 -1.17
N LEU A 703 18.91 -25.88 -1.78
CA LEU A 703 17.73 -26.70 -2.07
C LEU A 703 18.08 -27.88 -3.01
N GLU A 704 17.43 -29.03 -2.84
CA GLU A 704 17.69 -30.19 -3.69
C GLU A 704 17.39 -29.90 -5.17
N ASN A 705 18.42 -30.04 -6.03
CA ASN A 705 18.36 -29.70 -7.46
C ASN A 705 17.17 -30.30 -8.23
N GLN A 706 16.64 -31.45 -7.81
CA GLN A 706 15.50 -32.09 -8.47
C GLN A 706 14.21 -31.25 -8.46
N PHE A 707 14.10 -30.28 -7.54
CA PHE A 707 12.97 -29.36 -7.46
C PHE A 707 13.24 -28.00 -8.11
N MET A 708 14.51 -27.67 -8.38
CA MET A 708 14.93 -26.35 -8.84
C MET A 708 14.91 -26.27 -10.35
N ILE A 709 14.30 -25.21 -10.90
CA ILE A 709 14.24 -24.95 -12.34
C ILE A 709 14.62 -23.50 -12.58
N TYR A 710 15.73 -23.27 -13.30
CA TYR A 710 16.14 -21.92 -13.68
C TYR A 710 15.22 -21.36 -14.78
N PRO A 711 15.05 -20.02 -14.87
CA PRO A 711 14.15 -19.43 -15.85
C PRO A 711 14.53 -19.72 -17.30
N THR A 712 15.82 -19.96 -17.56
CA THR A 712 16.38 -20.34 -18.87
C THR A 712 16.12 -21.80 -19.23
N ASP A 713 15.90 -22.65 -18.23
CA ASP A 713 15.65 -24.09 -18.39
C ASP A 713 14.14 -24.41 -18.40
N TRP A 714 13.30 -23.37 -18.31
CA TRP A 714 11.86 -23.52 -18.28
C TRP A 714 11.34 -24.08 -19.61
N SER A 715 10.75 -25.27 -19.56
CA SER A 715 10.20 -25.99 -20.71
C SER A 715 8.68 -26.16 -20.65
N GLY A 716 8.03 -25.54 -19.67
CA GLY A 716 6.61 -25.68 -19.38
C GLY A 716 6.24 -27.04 -18.76
N GLY A 717 4.95 -27.21 -18.44
CA GLY A 717 4.40 -28.49 -17.95
C GLY A 717 4.25 -28.59 -16.43
N ARG A 718 4.09 -29.82 -15.93
CA ARG A 718 3.79 -30.06 -14.50
C ARG A 718 5.07 -30.06 -13.68
N VAL A 719 5.24 -29.00 -12.91
CA VAL A 719 6.36 -28.83 -11.96
C VAL A 719 5.89 -29.10 -10.53
N THR A 720 6.78 -29.65 -9.69
CA THR A 720 6.52 -29.88 -8.25
C THR A 720 7.50 -29.04 -7.41
N PRO A 721 7.01 -28.07 -6.62
CA PRO A 721 7.89 -27.26 -5.76
C PRO A 721 8.47 -28.05 -4.60
N ALA A 722 9.67 -27.65 -4.15
CA ALA A 722 10.19 -28.03 -2.85
C ALA A 722 9.37 -27.30 -1.78
N HIS A 723 8.84 -28.04 -0.80
CA HIS A 723 8.06 -27.43 0.26
C HIS A 723 8.92 -27.19 1.52
N ILE A 724 8.88 -25.96 2.03
CA ILE A 724 9.46 -25.56 3.30
C ILE A 724 8.31 -25.28 4.27
N LYS A 725 8.26 -26.05 5.37
CA LYS A 725 7.14 -26.03 6.32
C LYS A 725 7.63 -25.71 7.72
N GLY A 726 6.98 -24.74 8.34
CA GLY A 726 7.20 -24.40 9.74
C GLY A 726 5.93 -24.58 10.56
N ARG A 727 6.10 -25.01 11.81
CA ARG A 727 5.04 -24.99 12.82
C ARG A 727 5.59 -24.57 14.18
N ILE A 728 4.95 -23.57 14.77
CA ILE A 728 5.14 -23.16 16.16
C ILE A 728 3.96 -23.74 16.95
N THR A 729 4.24 -24.59 17.93
CA THR A 729 3.21 -25.25 18.74
C THR A 729 3.14 -24.59 20.11
N PRO A 730 1.98 -24.01 20.50
CA PRO A 730 1.81 -23.45 21.84
C PRO A 730 2.08 -24.50 22.92
N ASP A 731 2.93 -24.15 23.89
CA ASP A 731 3.26 -25.00 25.03
C ASP A 731 3.69 -24.09 26.21
N ASN A 732 3.22 -24.43 27.41
CA ASN A 732 3.48 -23.63 28.60
C ASN A 732 4.90 -23.83 29.14
N GLU A 733 5.48 -25.01 28.97
CA GLU A 733 6.77 -25.43 29.53
C GLU A 733 7.93 -25.30 28.54
N TYR A 734 7.67 -25.49 27.24
CA TYR A 734 8.71 -25.57 26.21
C TYR A 734 8.45 -24.63 25.03
N ASN A 735 9.51 -24.20 24.36
CA ASN A 735 9.41 -23.68 22.99
C ASN A 735 9.38 -24.86 22.01
N ARG A 736 8.24 -25.15 21.38
CA ARG A 736 8.10 -26.27 20.42
C ARG A 736 8.03 -25.77 18.97
N LEU A 737 9.09 -26.02 18.21
CA LEU A 737 9.14 -25.70 16.78
C LEU A 737 9.37 -26.97 15.96
N THR A 738 8.67 -27.07 14.83
CA THR A 738 8.83 -28.17 13.87
C THR A 738 9.08 -27.58 12.49
N ALA A 739 10.16 -28.03 11.85
CA ALA A 739 10.55 -27.68 10.50
C ALA A 739 10.55 -28.93 9.60
N ASP A 740 10.11 -28.78 8.36
CA ASP A 740 10.27 -29.75 7.28
C ASP A 740 10.85 -29.02 6.08
N ALA A 741 12.07 -29.38 5.69
CA ALA A 741 12.81 -28.72 4.63
C ALA A 741 13.82 -29.69 4.03
N ARG A 742 13.97 -29.67 2.70
CA ARG A 742 14.88 -30.54 1.95
C ARG A 742 16.01 -29.72 1.32
N GLY A 743 17.19 -29.80 1.93
CA GLY A 743 18.42 -29.16 1.44
C GLY A 743 19.67 -29.77 2.08
N TYR A 744 20.85 -29.22 1.77
CA TYR A 744 22.14 -29.65 2.31
C TYR A 744 22.46 -29.07 3.70
N GLY A 745 21.72 -28.05 4.12
CA GLY A 745 21.74 -27.54 5.48
C GLY A 745 20.45 -26.80 5.80
N VAL A 746 20.13 -26.67 7.08
CA VAL A 746 18.99 -25.87 7.54
C VAL A 746 19.42 -24.98 8.68
N THR A 747 19.20 -23.68 8.55
CA THR A 747 19.35 -22.72 9.65
C THR A 747 17.97 -22.37 10.21
N LEU A 748 17.79 -22.62 11.51
CA LEU A 748 16.61 -22.19 12.25
C LEU A 748 16.94 -20.90 12.98
N TRP A 749 16.30 -19.82 12.58
CA TRP A 749 16.41 -18.50 13.20
C TRP A 749 15.40 -18.35 14.34
N LEU A 750 15.72 -17.60 15.39
CA LEU A 750 14.90 -17.53 16.60
C LEU A 750 14.79 -16.08 17.09
N SER A 751 13.56 -15.63 17.32
CA SER A 751 13.22 -14.27 17.77
C SER A 751 12.28 -14.31 18.97
N PRO A 752 12.32 -13.29 19.85
CA PRO A 752 11.38 -13.15 20.97
C PRO A 752 9.91 -13.07 20.55
N ASP A 753 9.62 -12.84 19.26
CA ASP A 753 8.24 -12.81 18.73
C ASP A 753 7.51 -14.16 18.87
N TYR A 754 8.24 -15.28 18.93
CA TYR A 754 7.67 -16.64 18.99
C TYR A 754 8.48 -17.62 19.85
N VAL A 755 9.56 -17.17 20.48
CA VAL A 755 10.39 -17.95 21.40
C VAL A 755 10.51 -17.20 22.73
N ASP A 756 10.19 -17.87 23.83
CA ASP A 756 10.56 -17.41 25.17
C ASP A 756 11.92 -17.99 25.54
N PHE A 757 12.98 -17.20 25.47
CA PHE A 757 14.34 -17.67 25.77
C PHE A 757 14.57 -18.11 27.23
N ASN A 758 13.58 -17.95 28.12
CA ASN A 758 13.61 -18.52 29.47
C ASN A 758 13.11 -19.98 29.52
N LYS A 759 12.50 -20.48 28.44
CA LYS A 759 11.98 -21.85 28.35
C LYS A 759 12.94 -22.77 27.57
N PRO A 760 13.04 -24.06 27.93
CA PRO A 760 13.80 -25.01 27.15
C PRO A 760 13.22 -25.20 25.74
N MET A 761 14.08 -25.52 24.78
CA MET A 761 13.71 -25.69 23.38
C MET A 761 13.40 -27.15 23.04
N ARG A 762 12.45 -27.39 22.13
CA ARG A 762 12.19 -28.68 21.50
C ARG A 762 12.05 -28.50 19.99
N LEU A 763 13.14 -28.76 19.28
CA LEU A 763 13.20 -28.62 17.82
C LEU A 763 13.07 -29.98 17.15
N THR A 764 12.22 -30.05 16.14
CA THR A 764 12.08 -31.22 15.26
C THR A 764 12.34 -30.78 13.83
N LEU A 765 13.25 -31.45 13.14
CA LEU A 765 13.54 -31.24 11.71
C LEU A 765 13.33 -32.56 10.97
N ASN A 766 12.52 -32.55 9.90
CA ASN A 766 12.28 -33.72 9.05
C ASN A 766 11.89 -34.98 9.87
N ASN A 767 10.95 -34.80 10.81
CA ASN A 767 10.48 -35.81 11.77
C ASN A 767 11.54 -36.38 12.74
N ARG A 768 12.72 -35.76 12.83
CA ARG A 768 13.77 -36.11 13.80
C ARG A 768 13.88 -35.04 14.86
N LYS A 769 13.82 -35.44 16.13
CA LYS A 769 14.10 -34.53 17.25
C LYS A 769 15.59 -34.16 17.21
N LEU A 770 15.88 -32.87 17.20
CA LEU A 770 17.25 -32.38 17.25
C LEU A 770 17.75 -32.41 18.71
N PRO A 771 19.03 -32.75 18.94
CA PRO A 771 19.61 -32.67 20.27
C PRO A 771 19.68 -31.21 20.72
N ASP A 772 19.51 -30.98 22.02
CA ASP A 772 19.74 -29.66 22.58
C ASP A 772 21.25 -29.36 22.50
N PRO A 773 21.66 -28.18 21.98
CA PRO A 773 23.06 -27.81 21.95
C PRO A 773 23.62 -27.72 23.38
N GLU A 774 24.92 -27.99 23.51
CA GLU A 774 25.62 -27.92 24.79
C GLU A 774 25.52 -26.50 25.37
N GLY A 775 24.92 -26.36 26.55
CA GLY A 775 24.64 -25.06 27.19
C GLY A 775 23.30 -24.40 26.82
N GLY A 776 22.49 -25.05 25.97
CA GLY A 776 21.17 -24.56 25.53
C GLY A 776 21.25 -23.43 24.51
N ILE A 777 20.11 -23.11 23.88
CA ILE A 777 20.04 -22.02 22.89
C ILE A 777 19.83 -20.70 23.64
N LYS A 778 20.79 -19.78 23.52
CA LYS A 778 20.76 -18.47 24.19
C LYS A 778 20.82 -17.33 23.17
N PRO A 779 20.20 -16.18 23.48
CA PRO A 779 20.40 -14.94 22.74
C PRO A 779 21.89 -14.59 22.60
N SER A 780 22.28 -14.07 21.43
CA SER A 780 23.65 -13.68 21.10
C SER A 780 23.68 -12.31 20.43
N ALA A 781 24.55 -11.42 20.93
CA ALA A 781 24.80 -10.12 20.31
C ALA A 781 25.33 -10.28 18.88
N SER A 782 26.21 -11.27 18.65
CA SER A 782 26.72 -11.59 17.31
C SER A 782 25.60 -11.93 16.33
N VAL A 783 24.61 -12.74 16.73
CA VAL A 783 23.51 -13.13 15.84
C VAL A 783 22.61 -11.93 15.55
N LEU A 784 22.25 -11.16 16.58
CA LEU A 784 21.41 -9.98 16.44
C LEU A 784 22.05 -8.93 15.53
N LEU A 785 23.30 -8.57 15.77
CA LEU A 785 23.95 -7.49 15.03
C LEU A 785 24.27 -7.91 13.59
N GLU A 786 24.64 -9.17 13.36
CA GLU A 786 24.89 -9.67 11.99
C GLU A 786 23.58 -9.77 11.19
N ASP A 787 22.47 -10.14 11.84
CA ASP A 787 21.15 -10.12 11.20
C ASP A 787 20.75 -8.69 10.80
N VAL A 788 20.82 -7.75 11.75
CA VAL A 788 20.54 -6.33 11.49
C VAL A 788 21.44 -5.80 10.37
N ARG A 789 22.71 -6.21 10.32
CA ARG A 789 23.64 -5.78 9.26
C ARG A 789 23.26 -6.33 7.89
N THR A 790 22.88 -7.61 7.81
CA THR A 790 22.66 -8.31 6.53
C THR A 790 21.24 -8.11 5.99
N ARG A 791 20.22 -8.29 6.83
CA ARG A 791 18.80 -8.12 6.45
C ARG A 791 18.28 -6.71 6.65
N ALA A 792 19.00 -5.85 7.37
CA ALA A 792 18.63 -4.45 7.62
C ALA A 792 17.35 -4.24 8.45
N ASP A 793 16.71 -5.32 8.93
CA ASP A 793 15.50 -5.23 9.76
C ASP A 793 15.86 -4.91 11.21
N ARG A 794 15.61 -3.66 11.61
CA ARG A 794 15.85 -3.16 12.97
C ARG A 794 14.68 -3.40 13.92
N GLN A 795 13.55 -3.90 13.42
CA GLN A 795 12.33 -4.12 14.21
C GLN A 795 12.21 -5.54 14.70
N ARG A 796 12.58 -6.51 13.85
CA ARG A 796 12.44 -7.94 14.12
C ARG A 796 13.76 -8.70 13.94
N PRO A 797 14.87 -8.27 14.55
CA PRO A 797 16.12 -9.01 14.42
C PRO A 797 16.02 -10.35 15.17
N PHE A 798 16.68 -11.38 14.65
CA PHE A 798 16.82 -12.64 15.36
C PHE A 798 17.86 -12.55 16.46
N TRP A 799 17.56 -13.19 17.58
CA TRP A 799 18.40 -13.17 18.76
C TRP A 799 19.31 -14.39 18.83
N ALA A 800 18.90 -15.50 18.22
CA ALA A 800 19.69 -16.72 18.15
C ALA A 800 19.44 -17.44 16.83
N LYS A 801 20.34 -18.36 16.48
CA LYS A 801 20.17 -19.29 15.37
C LYS A 801 20.74 -20.65 15.71
N MET A 802 20.25 -21.68 15.05
CA MET A 802 20.79 -23.03 15.10
C MET A 802 21.02 -23.52 13.68
N VAL A 803 22.25 -23.92 13.39
CA VAL A 803 22.64 -24.46 12.08
C VAL A 803 22.67 -25.98 12.17
N VAL A 804 21.90 -26.64 11.31
CA VAL A 804 21.81 -28.09 11.23
C VAL A 804 22.42 -28.53 9.90
N PRO A 805 23.64 -29.11 9.91
CA PRO A 805 24.21 -29.72 8.72
C PRO A 805 23.43 -30.99 8.36
N ARG A 806 23.49 -31.40 7.09
CA ARG A 806 22.84 -32.63 6.59
C ARG A 806 23.29 -33.91 7.30
#